data_AF-A0A524E8N2-F1
#
_entry.id   AF-A0A524E8N2-F1
#
_cell.length_a   1.000
_cell.length_b   1.000
_cell.length_c   1.000
_cell.angle_alpha   90.00
_cell.angle_beta   90.00
_cell.angle_gamma   90.00
#
_symmetry.space_group_name_H-M   'P 1'
#
loop_
_entity.id
_entity.type
_entity.pdbx_description
1 polymer ?
#
loop_
_entity_poly.entity_id
_entity_poly.type
_entity_poly.pdbx_seq_one_letter_code
_entity_poly.pdbx_strand_id
1 'polypeptide(L)'
;MGRTSDMIRIGRTFRILPLGLTPSTEYRKRRFYVKEGDGRGCTQFLAASTMSEIRMLFSAHIYALKYGHKEDAYRNRWTMQRKRLIAVVLVLLIAGSSAVGVMYLLQGGDEVPEGEEDEQIIPEEITPHPFNNLNWWDLPSNFSSLSEYLDVLNHFATIGTRYDYTDGYYEAADYVMEYLEARSIGAEFWGAHESVVGIQEGYGDDDRAIVFGAHLDGPPSTTGIDQNAGGCGTVLIAAKILSQFRLPIDIYYCFFQGNMIFLDEQQKNRAMYGSQEVSQILSNMGVDILAMYNFDEVLYHIPGQVGPELDFEYEYPGDKNYQTTKYLADLLYSFMSGYEHSTVIDRVQRETTQTDHWAFWDRGFPAVNVKSGVEVDEYLGYSDSVFWDFFYKTQGFHLGRAAASVAVYLGMKGNGENTIQKLHAELKTTESATLTVVNTVPQTFSLHGSVPENATLAVTVKRGGNAYLPTTQFSEGNFSVNTTSVAGEGLVTLQIQNVGSTNDTFEVLLEYASDTDGDGVLDAAEYDWPSPDPPLDWDGDGLPDSNETALGTDIFVTDTDADGISDRVEVENGLDPLLNDAAADYDRDGITNEVEISMSMNPISNDSDSDGMGDGWELQYDTNPLVNDSGEDADGDGLTNLEEFTYGSNPQSSDSDGDGVGDAEEVSRGMNPMSNDSDGDGLSDLLELLEGLDPLQPDYDHDLDSDGNDPNPVINTWIIIGLLTLIPVIIGSAILRRRIL
;
A
#
# COMPACT_ATOMS: atom_id res chain seq x y z
N MET A 1 -54.26 30.75 17.51
CA MET A 1 -53.73 29.96 18.65
C MET A 1 -52.34 29.52 18.20
N GLY A 2 -51.27 30.24 18.54
CA GLY A 2 -50.42 30.03 19.73
C GLY A 2 -49.56 28.76 19.53
N ARG A 3 -48.22 28.73 19.60
CA ARG A 3 -47.18 29.65 20.09
C ARG A 3 -45.80 29.09 19.63
N THR A 4 -44.89 30.00 19.25
CA THR A 4 -43.42 30.04 19.48
C THR A 4 -42.53 28.80 19.22
N SER A 5 -41.58 28.98 18.31
CA SER A 5 -40.19 28.50 18.46
C SER A 5 -39.21 29.56 17.92
N ASP A 6 -38.10 29.70 18.64
CA ASP A 6 -37.19 30.84 18.64
C ASP A 6 -36.25 30.88 17.42
N MET A 7 -36.16 32.04 16.77
CA MET A 7 -35.10 32.39 15.83
C MET A 7 -33.87 32.88 16.59
N ILE A 8 -32.75 32.18 16.50
CA ILE A 8 -31.43 32.74 16.82
C ILE A 8 -30.86 33.34 15.53
N ARG A 9 -31.05 34.66 15.37
CA ARG A 9 -30.31 35.49 14.39
C ARG A 9 -28.94 35.82 14.96
N ILE A 10 -27.87 35.28 14.39
CA ILE A 10 -26.52 35.85 14.55
C ILE A 10 -26.26 36.71 13.31
N GLY A 11 -26.46 38.02 13.46
CA GLY A 11 -26.07 38.99 12.44
C GLY A 11 -24.56 39.23 12.51
N ARG A 12 -23.85 39.01 11.40
CA ARG A 12 -22.53 39.61 11.17
C ARG A 12 -22.67 40.73 10.13
N THR A 13 -22.33 41.92 10.59
CA THR A 13 -22.31 43.16 9.81
C THR A 13 -20.96 43.23 9.09
N PHE A 14 -20.94 43.15 7.75
CA PHE A 14 -19.74 43.48 6.98
C PHE A 14 -19.75 44.95 6.60
N ARG A 15 -18.68 45.66 6.99
CA ARG A 15 -18.38 47.03 6.56
C ARG A 15 -17.69 46.97 5.19
N ILE A 16 -18.27 47.67 4.22
CA ILE A 16 -17.63 48.01 2.95
C ILE A 16 -16.70 49.21 3.19
N LEU A 17 -15.44 49.10 2.74
CA LEU A 17 -14.59 50.25 2.42
C LEU A 17 -13.90 50.00 1.06
N PRO A 18 -13.74 51.01 0.19
CA PRO A 18 -13.39 50.80 -1.22
C PRO A 18 -11.91 51.04 -1.57
N LEU A 19 -11.50 50.36 -2.65
CA LEU A 19 -10.51 50.72 -3.70
C LEU A 19 -9.04 51.00 -3.34
N GLY A 20 -8.17 50.13 -3.86
CA GLY A 20 -7.08 50.52 -4.77
C GLY A 20 -5.64 50.23 -4.31
N LEU A 21 -4.97 49.28 -4.98
CA LEU A 21 -3.70 49.45 -5.72
C LEU A 21 -3.09 48.08 -6.15
N THR A 22 -2.41 48.12 -7.28
CA THR A 22 -1.86 47.08 -8.20
C THR A 22 -0.69 46.21 -7.64
N PRO A 23 -0.24 45.15 -8.38
CA PRO A 23 0.17 43.87 -7.81
C PRO A 23 1.68 43.78 -7.51
N SER A 24 2.03 42.93 -6.55
CA SER A 24 3.39 42.43 -6.38
C SER A 24 3.37 40.92 -6.20
N THR A 25 4.15 40.29 -7.07
CA THR A 25 4.67 38.92 -7.10
C THR A 25 5.13 38.35 -5.77
N GLU A 26 5.18 37.01 -5.74
CA GLU A 26 5.71 36.07 -4.73
C GLU A 26 4.71 35.52 -3.70
N TYR A 27 4.06 34.42 -4.08
CA TYR A 27 3.70 33.35 -3.14
C TYR A 27 4.50 32.09 -3.51
N ARG A 28 5.76 32.02 -3.06
CA ARG A 28 6.46 30.74 -2.92
C ARG A 28 5.91 30.06 -1.66
N LYS A 29 5.22 28.92 -1.83
CA LYS A 29 4.88 27.99 -0.75
C LYS A 29 6.19 27.57 -0.05
N ARG A 30 6.37 27.95 1.22
CA ARG A 30 7.41 27.37 2.08
C ARG A 30 6.81 26.15 2.79
N ARG A 31 7.22 24.95 2.36
CA ARG A 31 7.12 23.74 3.17
C ARG A 31 8.02 23.89 4.40
N PHE A 32 7.48 23.67 5.59
CA PHE A 32 8.27 23.54 6.81
C PHE A 32 8.87 22.12 6.84
N TYR A 33 10.14 21.98 6.50
CA TYR A 33 10.93 20.82 6.90
C TYR A 33 11.56 21.12 8.26
N VAL A 34 11.24 20.30 9.27
CA VAL A 34 12.01 20.23 10.51
C VAL A 34 13.32 19.53 10.16
N LYS A 35 14.41 20.29 10.25
CA LYS A 35 15.76 19.79 10.05
C LYS A 35 16.26 19.26 11.39
N GLU A 36 16.39 17.95 11.53
CA GLU A 36 17.19 17.36 12.60
C GLU A 36 18.64 17.79 12.45
N GLY A 37 19.22 18.23 13.56
CA GLY A 37 20.60 18.62 13.68
C GLY A 37 21.21 17.89 14.87
N ASP A 38 22.24 17.10 14.55
CA ASP A 38 23.18 16.44 15.46
C ASP A 38 23.50 17.22 16.74
N GLY A 39 23.61 16.49 17.85
CA GLY A 39 24.30 17.00 19.05
C GLY A 39 24.06 16.26 20.35
N ARG A 40 24.58 15.03 20.45
CA ARG A 40 25.15 14.37 21.64
C ARG A 40 24.85 14.98 23.03
N GLY A 41 24.33 14.14 23.93
CA GLY A 41 24.86 14.05 25.30
C GLY A 41 23.86 14.10 26.46
N CYS A 42 23.79 12.97 27.17
CA CYS A 42 23.60 12.84 28.61
C CYS A 42 22.18 12.97 29.21
N THR A 43 21.62 11.77 29.45
CA THR A 43 21.12 11.25 30.74
C THR A 43 20.05 12.01 31.53
N GLN A 44 18.91 11.31 31.66
CA GLN A 44 18.09 11.11 32.87
C GLN A 44 17.64 12.35 33.64
N PHE A 45 16.32 12.61 33.66
CA PHE A 45 15.61 12.73 34.95
C PHE A 45 14.14 12.35 34.81
N LEU A 46 13.74 11.47 35.73
CA LEU A 46 12.47 10.80 35.87
C LEU A 46 11.25 11.72 35.99
N ALA A 47 10.17 11.20 35.42
CA ALA A 47 8.79 11.46 35.80
C ALA A 47 8.55 11.21 37.31
N ALA A 48 7.74 12.06 37.93
CA ALA A 48 7.15 11.76 39.23
C ALA A 48 5.77 12.42 39.33
N SER A 49 4.72 11.64 39.06
CA SER A 49 3.38 11.87 39.59
C SER A 49 3.00 10.72 40.52
N THR A 50 2.89 11.08 41.80
CA THR A 50 1.94 10.60 42.82
C THR A 50 2.02 9.17 43.36
N MET A 51 2.51 9.13 44.62
CA MET A 51 1.87 8.58 45.82
C MET A 51 1.56 7.06 45.89
N SER A 52 2.37 6.37 46.68
CA SER A 52 1.84 5.39 47.64
C SER A 52 2.64 5.42 48.95
N GLU A 53 1.94 5.11 50.02
CA GLU A 53 2.25 5.41 51.41
C GLU A 53 2.72 4.12 52.13
N ILE A 54 3.46 4.29 53.24
CA ILE A 54 3.61 3.35 54.39
C ILE A 54 4.77 2.33 54.33
N ARG A 55 5.80 2.53 55.17
CA ARG A 55 6.08 1.64 56.32
C ARG A 55 7.07 2.26 57.33
N MET A 56 6.60 2.30 58.58
CA MET A 56 7.33 2.61 59.81
C MET A 56 8.50 1.61 60.06
N LEU A 57 9.60 2.06 60.68
CA LEU A 57 9.93 1.76 62.09
C LEU A 57 11.37 2.16 62.52
N PHE A 58 11.43 2.67 63.75
CA PHE A 58 12.54 2.71 64.73
C PHE A 58 13.55 3.88 64.83
N SER A 59 13.65 4.31 66.10
CA SER A 59 14.75 5.00 66.81
C SER A 59 14.82 6.53 66.67
N ALA A 60 14.18 7.32 67.55
CA ALA A 60 14.49 7.60 68.96
C ALA A 60 15.54 8.72 69.19
N HIS A 61 15.04 9.79 69.83
CA HIS A 61 15.74 10.71 70.74
C HIS A 61 16.73 11.73 70.14
N ILE A 62 16.39 13.03 70.17
CA ILE A 62 16.80 13.98 71.23
C ILE A 62 16.35 15.42 70.86
N TYR A 63 15.73 16.10 71.86
CA TYR A 63 15.35 17.53 71.97
C TYR A 63 14.10 18.00 71.22
N ALA A 64 12.89 17.89 71.77
CA ALA A 64 12.37 18.49 73.02
C ALA A 64 12.27 20.02 73.00
N LEU A 65 11.01 20.46 73.22
CA LEU A 65 10.59 21.70 73.86
C LEU A 65 10.48 22.97 73.00
N LYS A 66 9.28 23.22 72.51
CA LYS A 66 8.52 24.39 72.98
C LYS A 66 7.02 24.19 72.78
N TYR A 67 6.33 23.98 73.91
CA TYR A 67 4.91 24.23 74.17
C TYR A 67 3.90 23.47 73.29
N GLY A 68 3.07 22.55 73.78
CA GLY A 68 2.62 22.31 75.15
C GLY A 68 1.14 22.67 75.30
N HIS A 69 0.39 21.70 75.81
CA HIS A 69 -0.94 21.79 76.42
C HIS A 69 -2.14 21.76 75.46
N LYS A 70 -3.23 21.01 75.73
CA LYS A 70 -3.62 20.19 76.89
C LYS A 70 -4.92 19.46 76.56
N GLU A 71 -5.07 18.24 77.11
CA GLU A 71 -6.21 17.74 77.92
C GLU A 71 -7.65 18.06 77.45
N ASP A 72 -8.66 17.19 77.51
CA ASP A 72 -8.93 15.99 78.31
C ASP A 72 -10.20 15.33 77.71
N ALA A 73 -10.22 14.02 77.51
CA ALA A 73 -10.90 13.05 78.38
C ALA A 73 -12.43 13.20 78.50
N TYR A 74 -13.20 12.19 78.04
CA TYR A 74 -13.94 11.28 78.94
C TYR A 74 -14.80 10.24 78.20
N ARG A 75 -14.59 8.97 78.60
CA ARG A 75 -15.56 7.89 78.86
C ARG A 75 -16.34 7.17 77.74
N ASN A 76 -16.02 5.88 77.72
CA ASN A 76 -16.89 4.70 77.94
C ASN A 76 -17.36 3.87 76.73
N ARG A 77 -16.57 2.80 76.50
CA ARG A 77 -16.96 1.36 76.50
C ARG A 77 -18.26 0.98 75.79
N TRP A 78 -18.14 0.52 74.54
CA TRP A 78 -18.92 -0.57 73.91
C TRP A 78 -18.18 -1.06 72.64
N THR A 79 -17.13 -1.88 72.75
CA THR A 79 -16.48 -2.50 71.56
C THR A 79 -15.92 -3.88 71.85
N MET A 80 -16.80 -4.88 71.86
CA MET A 80 -16.39 -6.28 71.60
C MET A 80 -17.49 -7.08 70.89
N GLN A 81 -18.28 -6.46 70.00
CA GLN A 81 -19.16 -7.17 69.05
C GLN A 81 -19.39 -6.38 67.75
N ARG A 82 -18.33 -5.79 67.16
CA ARG A 82 -18.41 -5.16 65.82
C ARG A 82 -17.23 -5.46 64.88
N LYS A 83 -16.30 -6.34 65.25
CA LYS A 83 -15.14 -6.70 64.38
C LYS A 83 -15.19 -8.11 63.77
N ARG A 84 -16.32 -8.83 63.89
CA ARG A 84 -16.57 -10.06 63.10
C ARG A 84 -17.70 -9.93 62.07
N LEU A 85 -18.37 -8.77 62.00
CA LEU A 85 -19.47 -8.52 61.05
C LEU A 85 -19.06 -7.72 59.81
N ILE A 86 -17.84 -7.16 59.77
CA ILE A 86 -17.33 -6.40 58.61
C ILE A 86 -16.43 -7.26 57.72
N ALA A 87 -15.89 -8.37 58.23
CA ALA A 87 -15.06 -9.30 57.45
C ALA A 87 -15.86 -10.29 56.59
N VAL A 88 -17.18 -10.45 56.81
CA VAL A 88 -18.05 -11.32 55.98
C VAL A 88 -18.83 -10.51 54.93
N VAL A 89 -18.95 -9.19 55.10
CA VAL A 89 -19.67 -8.30 54.16
C VAL A 89 -18.77 -7.80 53.02
N LEU A 90 -17.44 -7.86 53.15
CA LEU A 90 -16.51 -7.51 52.07
C LEU A 90 -16.10 -8.69 51.17
N VAL A 91 -16.37 -9.94 51.58
CA VAL A 91 -16.07 -11.14 50.77
C VAL A 91 -17.23 -11.54 49.85
N LEU A 92 -18.44 -10.97 50.03
CA LEU A 92 -19.59 -11.21 49.15
C LEU A 92 -19.85 -10.07 48.13
N LEU A 93 -18.94 -9.10 48.00
CA LEU A 93 -19.09 -7.97 47.06
C LEU A 93 -18.02 -7.91 45.94
N ILE A 94 -17.13 -8.91 45.83
CA ILE A 94 -16.14 -8.99 44.73
C ILE A 94 -16.29 -10.28 43.88
N ALA A 95 -17.21 -11.20 44.24
CA ALA A 95 -17.49 -12.38 43.44
C ALA A 95 -19.00 -12.62 43.34
N GLY A 96 -19.66 -12.10 42.31
CA GLY A 96 -21.07 -12.37 42.03
C GLY A 96 -21.84 -11.20 41.41
N SER A 97 -21.61 -10.92 40.13
CA SER A 97 -22.55 -10.15 39.28
C SER A 97 -22.56 -10.71 37.86
N SER A 98 -22.76 -12.02 37.77
CA SER A 98 -23.38 -12.66 36.61
C SER A 98 -24.83 -12.95 36.99
N ALA A 99 -25.77 -12.49 36.15
CA ALA A 99 -27.19 -12.84 36.11
C ALA A 99 -28.11 -12.39 37.28
N VAL A 100 -29.05 -11.49 36.96
CA VAL A 100 -30.52 -11.70 36.95
C VAL A 100 -31.19 -10.32 37.02
N GLY A 101 -31.45 -9.75 35.85
CA GLY A 101 -32.42 -8.68 35.61
C GLY A 101 -33.60 -9.26 34.84
N VAL A 102 -34.28 -10.27 35.41
CA VAL A 102 -35.48 -10.88 34.85
C VAL A 102 -36.65 -10.61 35.79
N MET A 103 -37.72 -10.08 35.18
CA MET A 103 -39.12 -10.05 35.64
C MET A 103 -39.47 -9.14 36.82
N TYR A 104 -39.90 -7.92 36.50
CA TYR A 104 -41.18 -7.36 36.95
C TYR A 104 -41.60 -6.28 35.92
N LEU A 105 -42.20 -6.67 34.78
CA LEU A 105 -43.64 -6.84 34.54
C LEU A 105 -44.33 -5.56 33.98
N LEU A 106 -44.76 -5.68 32.70
CA LEU A 106 -46.05 -5.27 32.12
C LEU A 106 -46.23 -3.83 31.60
N GLN A 107 -46.07 -3.61 30.28
CA GLN A 107 -47.16 -3.53 29.28
C GLN A 107 -46.73 -2.87 27.95
N GLY A 108 -46.83 -3.63 26.84
CA GLY A 108 -47.09 -3.20 25.43
C GLY A 108 -46.01 -2.38 24.73
N GLY A 109 -45.47 -2.73 23.56
CA GLY A 109 -45.88 -3.67 22.52
C GLY A 109 -45.64 -2.99 21.16
N ASP A 110 -44.69 -3.49 20.38
CA ASP A 110 -44.84 -3.87 18.96
C ASP A 110 -43.46 -4.06 18.29
N GLU A 111 -43.46 -5.02 17.36
CA GLU A 111 -42.34 -5.84 16.86
C GLU A 111 -41.32 -5.06 15.99
N VAL A 112 -40.03 -5.38 16.14
CA VAL A 112 -38.99 -5.13 15.13
C VAL A 112 -38.53 -6.51 14.64
N PRO A 113 -38.60 -6.82 13.33
CA PRO A 113 -38.14 -8.10 12.81
C PRO A 113 -36.61 -8.19 12.80
N GLU A 114 -36.16 -9.43 12.82
CA GLU A 114 -34.79 -9.94 12.85
C GLU A 114 -33.89 -9.33 11.78
N GLY A 115 -32.63 -9.08 12.16
CA GLY A 115 -31.58 -8.65 11.27
C GLY A 115 -31.28 -9.72 10.22
N GLU A 116 -31.28 -9.30 8.96
CA GLU A 116 -30.49 -9.94 7.93
C GLU A 116 -29.02 -9.58 8.18
N GLU A 117 -28.15 -10.56 7.98
CA GLU A 117 -26.72 -10.44 8.08
C GLU A 117 -26.26 -9.33 7.14
N ASP A 118 -25.77 -8.22 7.68
CA ASP A 118 -25.00 -7.24 6.91
C ASP A 118 -23.76 -7.99 6.41
N GLU A 119 -23.77 -8.41 5.15
CA GLU A 119 -22.54 -8.62 4.40
C GLU A 119 -21.76 -7.32 4.53
N GLN A 120 -20.74 -7.36 5.39
CA GLN A 120 -19.77 -6.32 5.52
C GLN A 120 -19.13 -6.20 4.13
N ILE A 121 -19.58 -5.23 3.34
CA ILE A 121 -18.88 -4.81 2.14
C ILE A 121 -17.57 -4.25 2.65
N ILE A 122 -16.57 -5.12 2.71
CA ILE A 122 -15.16 -4.74 2.83
C ILE A 122 -14.99 -3.80 1.64
N PRO A 123 -14.59 -2.52 1.84
CA PRO A 123 -14.14 -1.71 0.72
C PRO A 123 -13.09 -2.57 0.05
N GLU A 124 -13.29 -2.94 -1.22
CA GLU A 124 -12.21 -3.48 -2.03
C GLU A 124 -11.02 -2.58 -1.73
N GLU A 125 -9.99 -3.16 -1.12
CA GLU A 125 -8.72 -2.49 -0.95
C GLU A 125 -8.37 -2.04 -2.35
N ILE A 126 -8.44 -0.74 -2.57
CA ILE A 126 -8.06 -0.14 -3.84
C ILE A 126 -6.55 -0.34 -3.87
N THR A 127 -6.12 -1.52 -4.31
CA THR A 127 -4.77 -1.75 -4.78
C THR A 127 -4.63 -0.78 -5.92
N PRO A 128 -3.77 0.24 -5.83
CA PRO A 128 -3.52 1.08 -6.98
C PRO A 128 -2.97 0.15 -8.12
N HIS A 129 -2.62 0.63 -9.31
CA HIS A 129 -2.08 -0.19 -10.40
C HIS A 129 -0.63 0.23 -10.76
N PRO A 130 0.28 -0.68 -11.14
CA PRO A 130 1.75 -0.50 -11.22
C PRO A 130 2.20 0.48 -12.31
N PHE A 131 2.10 1.79 -12.06
CA PHE A 131 2.57 2.79 -13.03
C PHE A 131 4.06 3.05 -12.92
N ASN A 132 4.82 2.08 -13.44
CA ASN A 132 6.01 2.34 -14.27
C ASN A 132 6.18 1.32 -15.42
N ASN A 133 5.29 0.31 -15.56
CA ASN A 133 5.37 -0.68 -16.65
C ASN A 133 4.06 -0.88 -17.44
N LEU A 134 3.00 -0.14 -17.10
CA LEU A 134 1.76 -0.15 -17.85
C LEU A 134 1.77 0.90 -18.93
N ASN A 135 1.44 0.46 -20.12
CA ASN A 135 1.15 1.40 -21.18
C ASN A 135 -0.30 1.85 -21.06
N TRP A 136 -0.62 3.05 -21.53
CA TRP A 136 -1.98 3.62 -21.46
C TRP A 136 -3.06 2.75 -22.17
N TRP A 137 -2.67 1.74 -22.96
CA TRP A 137 -3.57 0.73 -23.55
C TRP A 137 -3.83 -0.50 -22.67
N ASP A 138 -3.09 -0.65 -21.56
CA ASP A 138 -3.25 -1.74 -20.59
C ASP A 138 -4.28 -1.40 -19.50
N LEU A 139 -5.05 -0.32 -19.67
CA LEU A 139 -6.16 0.04 -18.79
C LEU A 139 -7.21 -1.07 -18.76
N PRO A 140 -7.33 -1.81 -17.65
CA PRO A 140 -8.23 -2.93 -17.54
C PRO A 140 -9.68 -2.50 -17.71
N SER A 141 -10.43 -3.32 -18.44
CA SER A 141 -11.88 -3.43 -18.29
C SER A 141 -12.36 -3.80 -16.90
N ASN A 142 -11.44 -4.07 -15.97
CA ASN A 142 -11.71 -4.70 -14.70
C ASN A 142 -11.78 -3.68 -13.54
N PHE A 143 -11.36 -2.41 -13.73
CA PHE A 143 -11.41 -1.40 -12.66
C PHE A 143 -12.77 -0.74 -12.46
N SER A 144 -13.74 -1.09 -13.29
CA SER A 144 -15.12 -0.66 -13.14
C SER A 144 -16.04 -1.67 -13.81
N SER A 145 -17.30 -1.67 -13.40
CA SER A 145 -18.32 -2.53 -13.97
C SER A 145 -19.51 -1.71 -14.46
N LEU A 146 -20.24 -2.24 -15.43
CA LEU A 146 -21.51 -1.62 -15.84
C LEU A 146 -22.49 -1.54 -14.66
N SER A 147 -22.47 -2.52 -13.74
CA SER A 147 -23.28 -2.49 -12.53
C SER A 147 -23.00 -1.27 -11.66
N GLU A 148 -21.73 -0.89 -11.47
CA GLU A 148 -21.38 0.29 -10.67
C GLU A 148 -21.94 1.57 -11.30
N TYR A 149 -21.86 1.72 -12.63
CA TYR A 149 -22.50 2.84 -13.34
C TYR A 149 -24.02 2.86 -13.15
N LEU A 150 -24.67 1.69 -13.15
CA LEU A 150 -26.11 1.58 -12.89
C LEU A 150 -26.47 1.94 -11.45
N ASP A 151 -25.63 1.60 -10.48
CA ASP A 151 -25.84 1.94 -9.07
C ASP A 151 -25.79 3.46 -8.86
N VAL A 152 -24.86 4.14 -9.51
CA VAL A 152 -24.81 5.62 -9.54
C VAL A 152 -26.12 6.21 -10.11
N LEU A 153 -26.57 5.71 -11.27
CA LEU A 153 -27.81 6.20 -11.88
C LEU A 153 -29.05 5.91 -11.01
N ASN A 154 -29.11 4.74 -10.38
CA ASN A 154 -30.19 4.38 -9.48
C ASN A 154 -30.19 5.27 -8.24
N HIS A 155 -29.04 5.61 -7.69
CA HIS A 155 -28.93 6.53 -6.56
C HIS A 155 -29.48 7.91 -6.94
N PHE A 156 -29.03 8.50 -8.06
CA PHE A 156 -29.59 9.76 -8.56
C PHE A 156 -31.09 9.68 -8.83
N ALA A 157 -31.60 8.53 -9.29
CA ALA A 157 -33.03 8.33 -9.48
C ALA A 157 -33.83 8.38 -8.15
N THR A 158 -33.25 7.90 -7.04
CA THR A 158 -33.92 7.91 -5.73
C THR A 158 -34.04 9.29 -5.09
N ILE A 159 -33.09 10.19 -5.39
CA ILE A 159 -33.10 11.58 -4.90
C ILE A 159 -34.28 12.36 -5.51
N GLY A 160 -34.61 12.08 -6.78
CA GLY A 160 -35.63 12.83 -7.51
C GLY A 160 -35.06 14.06 -8.21
N THR A 161 -35.73 15.21 -8.08
CA THR A 161 -35.28 16.45 -8.75
C THR A 161 -34.05 17.01 -8.05
N ARG A 162 -33.02 17.35 -8.84
CA ARG A 162 -31.78 18.00 -8.41
C ARG A 162 -31.72 19.45 -8.88
N TYR A 163 -32.86 20.13 -8.95
CA TYR A 163 -32.88 21.51 -9.45
C TYR A 163 -32.07 22.44 -8.56
N ASP A 164 -31.56 23.54 -9.13
CA ASP A 164 -30.67 24.48 -8.46
C ASP A 164 -31.11 24.84 -7.03
N TYR A 165 -30.19 24.70 -6.07
CA TYR A 165 -30.38 25.04 -4.65
C TYR A 165 -31.52 24.30 -3.94
N THR A 166 -32.03 23.20 -4.49
CA THR A 166 -33.00 22.33 -3.80
C THR A 166 -32.29 21.35 -2.87
N ASP A 167 -33.03 20.79 -1.90
CA ASP A 167 -32.49 19.74 -1.02
C ASP A 167 -31.94 18.55 -1.83
N GLY A 168 -32.59 18.19 -2.94
CA GLY A 168 -32.13 17.12 -3.84
C GLY A 168 -30.82 17.45 -4.56
N TYR A 169 -30.51 18.72 -4.83
CA TYR A 169 -29.19 19.10 -5.34
C TYR A 169 -28.10 18.82 -4.30
N TYR A 170 -28.31 19.23 -3.04
CA TYR A 170 -27.31 19.02 -1.99
C TYR A 170 -27.18 17.56 -1.60
N GLU A 171 -28.27 16.78 -1.59
CA GLU A 171 -28.21 15.33 -1.40
C GLU A 171 -27.38 14.64 -2.49
N ALA A 172 -27.50 15.12 -3.73
CA ALA A 172 -26.68 14.64 -4.85
C ALA A 172 -25.21 15.09 -4.74
N ALA A 173 -24.97 16.31 -4.25
CA ALA A 173 -23.62 16.82 -4.02
C ALA A 173 -22.90 16.05 -2.91
N ASP A 174 -23.60 15.77 -1.81
CA ASP A 174 -23.09 14.96 -0.69
C ASP A 174 -22.72 13.56 -1.20
N TYR A 175 -23.59 12.90 -1.98
CA TYR A 175 -23.29 11.61 -2.59
C TYR A 175 -22.03 11.64 -3.47
N VAL A 176 -21.88 12.67 -4.32
CA VAL A 176 -20.70 12.83 -5.19
C VAL A 176 -19.43 13.03 -4.36
N MET A 177 -19.47 13.89 -3.34
CA MET A 177 -18.32 14.12 -2.46
C MET A 177 -17.93 12.84 -1.71
N GLU A 178 -18.89 12.13 -1.12
CA GLU A 178 -18.66 10.84 -0.44
C GLU A 178 -18.08 9.78 -1.40
N TYR A 179 -18.57 9.72 -2.64
CA TYR A 179 -18.06 8.79 -3.65
C TYR A 179 -16.58 9.07 -3.98
N LEU A 180 -16.19 10.34 -4.09
CA LEU A 180 -14.81 10.75 -4.39
C LEU A 180 -13.90 10.56 -3.16
N GLU A 181 -14.34 10.95 -1.97
CA GLU A 181 -13.57 10.84 -0.73
C GLU A 181 -13.28 9.36 -0.37
N ALA A 182 -14.24 8.46 -0.61
CA ALA A 182 -14.04 7.01 -0.47
C ALA A 182 -12.92 6.44 -1.37
N ARG A 183 -12.46 7.22 -2.35
CA ARG A 183 -11.39 6.89 -3.30
C ARG A 183 -10.14 7.77 -3.08
N SER A 184 -10.03 8.42 -1.92
CA SER A 184 -8.95 9.35 -1.58
C SER A 184 -8.83 10.56 -2.53
N ILE A 185 -9.93 10.95 -3.19
CA ILE A 185 -10.02 12.15 -4.00
C ILE A 185 -10.69 13.22 -3.16
N GLY A 186 -9.97 14.29 -2.82
CA GLY A 186 -10.53 15.39 -2.04
C GLY A 186 -11.58 16.14 -2.85
N ALA A 187 -12.77 16.36 -2.28
CA ALA A 187 -13.87 17.05 -2.96
C ALA A 187 -14.44 18.18 -2.10
N GLU A 188 -14.75 19.31 -2.72
CA GLU A 188 -15.33 20.47 -2.02
C GLU A 188 -16.19 21.34 -2.94
N PHE A 189 -16.98 22.23 -2.34
CA PHE A 189 -17.77 23.22 -3.07
C PHE A 189 -16.91 24.40 -3.53
N TRP A 190 -16.99 24.72 -4.81
CA TRP A 190 -16.31 25.84 -5.46
C TRP A 190 -17.30 26.90 -5.96
N GLY A 191 -16.86 28.16 -5.89
CA GLY A 191 -17.62 29.30 -6.39
C GLY A 191 -18.76 29.75 -5.47
N ALA A 192 -19.50 30.75 -5.92
CA ALA A 192 -20.71 31.23 -5.24
C ALA A 192 -21.94 30.38 -5.61
N HIS A 193 -21.84 29.59 -6.67
CA HIS A 193 -22.85 28.63 -7.11
C HIS A 193 -22.48 27.20 -6.72
N GLU A 194 -21.65 27.01 -5.69
CA GLU A 194 -21.47 25.75 -4.97
C GLU A 194 -21.37 24.51 -5.88
N SER A 195 -20.58 24.60 -6.96
CA SER A 195 -20.28 23.44 -7.81
C SER A 195 -19.34 22.50 -7.07
N VAL A 196 -19.56 21.19 -7.13
CA VAL A 196 -18.66 20.22 -6.48
C VAL A 196 -17.45 20.01 -7.38
N VAL A 197 -16.24 20.13 -6.81
CA VAL A 197 -14.99 19.87 -7.52
C VAL A 197 -14.16 18.88 -6.71
N GLY A 198 -13.93 17.71 -7.31
CA GLY A 198 -12.95 16.73 -6.85
C GLY A 198 -11.59 16.99 -7.46
N ILE A 199 -10.53 16.85 -6.66
CA ILE A 199 -9.14 17.03 -7.08
C ILE A 199 -8.36 15.77 -6.72
N GLN A 200 -7.85 15.10 -7.74
CA GLN A 200 -6.83 14.08 -7.60
C GLN A 200 -5.48 14.74 -7.88
N GLU A 201 -4.71 14.98 -6.83
CA GLU A 201 -3.41 15.65 -6.93
C GLU A 201 -2.38 14.77 -7.66
N GLY A 202 -1.68 15.36 -8.63
CA GLY A 202 -0.55 14.74 -9.30
C GLY A 202 0.72 14.77 -8.44
N TYR A 203 1.66 13.85 -8.69
CA TYR A 203 2.94 13.84 -7.95
C TYR A 203 4.04 14.71 -8.56
N GLY A 204 3.85 15.21 -9.79
CA GLY A 204 4.90 15.82 -10.60
C GLY A 204 5.24 17.28 -10.28
N ASP A 205 4.50 17.94 -9.36
CA ASP A 205 4.52 19.40 -9.20
C ASP A 205 4.37 20.10 -10.58
N ASP A 206 3.43 19.58 -11.37
CA ASP A 206 3.15 19.98 -12.74
C ASP A 206 1.92 20.89 -12.78
N ASP A 207 2.01 22.04 -13.45
CA ASP A 207 0.89 22.98 -13.57
C ASP A 207 -0.18 22.47 -14.55
N ARG A 208 0.12 21.41 -15.32
CA ARG A 208 -0.80 20.78 -16.28
C ARG A 208 -1.90 19.99 -15.57
N ALA A 209 -3.09 19.99 -16.16
CA ALA A 209 -4.22 19.24 -15.64
C ALA A 209 -5.22 18.79 -16.71
N ILE A 210 -6.07 17.85 -16.33
CA ILE A 210 -7.22 17.41 -17.12
C ILE A 210 -8.50 17.68 -16.32
N VAL A 211 -9.55 18.13 -17.02
CA VAL A 211 -10.84 18.45 -16.42
C VAL A 211 -11.93 17.56 -17.02
N PHE A 212 -12.61 16.79 -16.18
CA PHE A 212 -13.84 16.08 -16.54
C PHE A 212 -15.03 16.81 -15.93
N GLY A 213 -16.02 17.14 -16.76
CA GLY A 213 -17.14 17.98 -16.38
C GLY A 213 -18.49 17.34 -16.67
N ALA A 214 -19.44 17.54 -15.77
CA ALA A 214 -20.86 17.32 -15.99
C ALA A 214 -21.64 18.26 -15.08
N HIS A 215 -22.78 18.79 -15.50
CA HIS A 215 -23.63 19.53 -14.56
C HIS A 215 -24.41 18.56 -13.65
N LEU A 216 -24.45 18.87 -12.35
CA LEU A 216 -25.09 18.06 -11.31
C LEU A 216 -26.58 18.41 -11.15
N ASP A 217 -26.92 19.68 -11.40
CA ASP A 217 -28.30 20.14 -11.38
C ASP A 217 -29.14 19.43 -12.43
N GLY A 218 -30.44 19.29 -12.17
CA GLY A 218 -31.36 18.60 -13.06
C GLY A 218 -32.66 19.37 -13.28
N PRO A 219 -33.55 18.90 -14.17
CA PRO A 219 -34.83 19.54 -14.41
C PRO A 219 -35.68 19.74 -13.14
N PRO A 220 -36.52 20.80 -13.10
CA PRO A 220 -37.30 21.16 -11.91
C PRO A 220 -38.40 20.17 -11.53
N SER A 221 -38.72 19.20 -12.39
CA SER A 221 -39.88 18.32 -12.22
C SER A 221 -39.62 16.85 -12.53
N THR A 222 -38.39 16.47 -12.89
CA THR A 222 -38.04 15.08 -13.21
C THR A 222 -36.75 14.68 -12.50
N THR A 223 -36.42 13.40 -12.55
CA THR A 223 -35.21 12.80 -11.98
C THR A 223 -33.95 13.22 -12.71
N GLY A 224 -34.04 13.66 -13.97
CA GLY A 224 -32.88 14.11 -14.75
C GLY A 224 -31.87 12.99 -14.97
N ILE A 225 -32.33 11.81 -15.38
CA ILE A 225 -31.44 10.65 -15.61
C ILE A 225 -30.52 10.94 -16.79
N ASP A 226 -31.06 11.41 -17.91
CA ASP A 226 -30.26 11.84 -19.05
C ASP A 226 -29.68 13.25 -18.84
N GLN A 227 -30.44 14.13 -18.18
CA GLN A 227 -30.06 15.53 -17.91
C GLN A 227 -29.90 15.81 -16.40
N ASN A 228 -28.73 15.62 -15.80
CA ASN A 228 -27.52 15.05 -16.36
C ASN A 228 -26.87 14.02 -15.42
N ALA A 229 -27.68 13.12 -14.84
CA ALA A 229 -27.16 12.02 -14.03
C ALA A 229 -26.23 11.08 -14.85
N GLY A 230 -26.52 10.90 -16.14
CA GLY A 230 -25.67 10.15 -17.07
C GLY A 230 -24.25 10.73 -17.20
N GLY A 231 -24.15 12.04 -17.42
CA GLY A 231 -22.87 12.73 -17.46
C GLY A 231 -22.15 12.66 -16.11
N CYS A 232 -22.87 12.89 -15.01
CA CYS A 232 -22.30 12.76 -13.66
C CYS A 232 -21.75 11.35 -13.41
N GLY A 233 -22.50 10.31 -13.75
CA GLY A 233 -22.03 8.92 -13.65
C GLY A 233 -20.81 8.65 -14.51
N THR A 234 -20.71 9.28 -15.68
CA THR A 234 -19.56 9.14 -16.57
C THR A 234 -18.29 9.69 -15.91
N VAL A 235 -18.38 10.87 -15.28
CA VAL A 235 -17.28 11.49 -14.52
C VAL A 235 -16.89 10.64 -13.30
N LEU A 236 -17.87 10.09 -12.57
CA LEU A 236 -17.61 9.24 -11.40
C LEU A 236 -16.94 7.91 -11.77
N ILE A 237 -17.31 7.29 -12.90
CA ILE A 237 -16.61 6.09 -13.40
C ILE A 237 -15.18 6.42 -13.81
N ALA A 238 -14.95 7.56 -14.46
CA ALA A 238 -13.59 8.02 -14.75
C ALA A 238 -12.79 8.20 -13.45
N ALA A 239 -13.38 8.81 -12.41
CA ALA A 239 -12.74 8.97 -11.10
C ALA A 239 -12.43 7.63 -10.41
N LYS A 240 -13.35 6.65 -10.46
CA LYS A 240 -13.11 5.29 -9.93
C LYS A 240 -11.90 4.64 -10.60
N ILE A 241 -11.83 4.66 -11.93
CA ILE A 241 -10.72 4.06 -12.66
C ILE A 241 -9.41 4.80 -12.36
N LEU A 242 -9.44 6.13 -12.40
CA LEU A 242 -8.24 6.97 -12.23
C LEU A 242 -7.73 7.00 -10.79
N SER A 243 -8.59 6.78 -9.78
CA SER A 243 -8.17 6.64 -8.38
C SER A 243 -7.21 5.47 -8.14
N GLN A 244 -7.17 4.52 -9.06
CA GLN A 244 -6.20 3.42 -9.02
C GLN A 244 -4.81 3.86 -9.50
N PHE A 245 -4.64 5.08 -10.02
CA PHE A 245 -3.39 5.54 -10.63
C PHE A 245 -2.84 6.78 -9.94
N ARG A 246 -1.51 6.89 -9.91
CA ARG A 246 -0.82 8.14 -9.59
C ARG A 246 -0.31 8.74 -10.89
N LEU A 247 -0.90 9.86 -11.32
CA LEU A 247 -0.46 10.59 -12.50
C LEU A 247 0.46 11.75 -12.11
N PRO A 248 1.38 12.19 -12.99
CA PRO A 248 2.24 13.34 -12.70
C PRO A 248 1.48 14.67 -12.72
N ILE A 249 0.29 14.70 -13.35
CA ILE A 249 -0.57 15.87 -13.51
C ILE A 249 -1.83 15.76 -12.62
N ASP A 250 -2.43 16.90 -12.32
CA ASP A 250 -3.70 16.96 -11.59
C ASP A 250 -4.89 16.52 -12.47
N ILE A 251 -5.90 15.91 -11.85
CA ILE A 251 -7.20 15.66 -12.47
C ILE A 251 -8.30 16.35 -11.66
N TYR A 252 -9.13 17.14 -12.35
CA TYR A 252 -10.28 17.82 -11.77
C TYR A 252 -11.58 17.15 -12.23
N TYR A 253 -12.39 16.70 -11.28
CA TYR A 253 -13.73 16.15 -11.49
C TYR A 253 -14.77 17.19 -11.10
N CYS A 254 -15.35 17.86 -12.09
CA CYS A 254 -16.21 19.02 -11.89
C CYS A 254 -17.69 18.66 -12.10
N PHE A 255 -18.50 18.97 -11.09
CA PHE A 255 -19.93 18.75 -11.04
C PHE A 255 -20.63 20.10 -10.93
N PHE A 256 -21.00 20.68 -12.06
CA PHE A 256 -21.41 22.09 -12.15
C PHE A 256 -22.84 22.32 -11.65
N GLN A 257 -23.10 23.52 -11.13
CA GLN A 257 -24.46 23.99 -10.79
C GLN A 257 -24.89 25.12 -11.72
N GLY A 258 -26.21 25.32 -11.87
CA GLY A 258 -26.77 26.47 -12.57
C GLY A 258 -26.66 26.36 -14.08
N ASN A 259 -26.71 25.13 -14.61
CA ASN A 259 -26.82 24.88 -16.04
C ASN A 259 -28.29 24.99 -16.51
N MET A 260 -29.26 24.63 -15.67
CA MET A 260 -30.69 24.52 -16.00
C MET A 260 -31.48 25.85 -16.05
N ILE A 261 -30.85 27.02 -15.90
CA ILE A 261 -31.53 28.33 -15.93
C ILE A 261 -31.69 28.84 -17.38
N PHE A 262 -32.79 28.46 -18.05
CA PHE A 262 -33.19 29.05 -19.33
C PHE A 262 -34.56 29.75 -19.22
N LEU A 263 -34.63 30.97 -18.69
CA LEU A 263 -35.92 31.66 -18.45
C LEU A 263 -36.27 32.81 -19.41
N ASP A 264 -35.45 33.18 -20.40
CA ASP A 264 -35.87 33.99 -21.59
C ASP A 264 -34.73 34.23 -22.61
N GLU A 265 -35.04 34.86 -23.76
CA GLU A 265 -34.08 35.23 -24.83
C GLU A 265 -32.93 36.16 -24.38
N GLN A 266 -33.05 36.88 -23.25
CA GLN A 266 -31.95 37.68 -22.68
C GLN A 266 -31.02 36.85 -21.79
N GLN A 267 -31.42 35.63 -21.37
CA GLN A 267 -30.68 34.77 -20.44
C GLN A 267 -29.76 33.74 -21.11
N LYS A 268 -29.82 33.56 -22.43
CA LYS A 268 -28.83 32.79 -23.20
C LYS A 268 -27.37 33.24 -22.98
N ASN A 269 -27.15 34.48 -22.52
CA ASN A 269 -25.81 35.00 -22.21
C ASN A 269 -25.41 34.81 -20.73
N ARG A 270 -26.16 34.02 -19.92
CA ARG A 270 -25.96 33.84 -18.46
C ARG A 270 -26.22 32.42 -17.92
N ALA A 271 -26.48 31.41 -18.76
CA ALA A 271 -26.50 30.02 -18.32
C ALA A 271 -25.06 29.54 -17.96
N MET A 272 -24.92 28.43 -17.21
CA MET A 272 -23.63 27.80 -16.85
C MET A 272 -22.83 28.57 -15.77
N TYR A 273 -23.50 29.08 -14.72
CA TYR A 273 -22.81 29.88 -13.68
C TYR A 273 -21.71 29.10 -12.97
N GLY A 274 -21.95 27.83 -12.63
CA GLY A 274 -20.96 26.98 -11.98
C GLY A 274 -19.69 26.81 -12.79
N SER A 275 -19.80 26.39 -14.06
CA SER A 275 -18.63 26.21 -14.92
C SER A 275 -17.93 27.52 -15.30
N GLN A 276 -18.65 28.65 -15.39
CA GLN A 276 -18.03 29.97 -15.52
C GLN A 276 -17.17 30.35 -14.30
N GLU A 277 -17.63 30.01 -13.10
CA GLU A 277 -16.87 30.26 -11.86
C GLU A 277 -15.69 29.31 -11.74
N VAL A 278 -15.90 28.01 -11.94
CA VAL A 278 -14.84 26.98 -11.86
C VAL A 278 -13.73 27.26 -12.88
N SER A 279 -14.08 27.49 -14.15
CA SER A 279 -13.08 27.83 -15.17
C SER A 279 -12.34 29.15 -14.88
N GLN A 280 -12.99 30.11 -14.23
CA GLN A 280 -12.32 31.33 -13.77
C GLN A 280 -11.35 31.06 -12.61
N ILE A 281 -11.73 30.21 -11.66
CA ILE A 281 -10.91 29.81 -10.53
C ILE A 281 -9.66 29.08 -11.04
N LEU A 282 -9.82 28.09 -11.91
CA LEU A 282 -8.72 27.35 -12.55
C LEU A 282 -7.77 28.30 -13.30
N SER A 283 -8.32 29.24 -14.08
CA SER A 283 -7.53 30.27 -14.76
C SER A 283 -6.75 31.17 -13.79
N ASN A 284 -7.36 31.57 -12.67
CA ASN A 284 -6.71 32.39 -11.65
C ASN A 284 -5.62 31.63 -10.87
N MET A 285 -5.78 30.31 -10.72
CA MET A 285 -4.78 29.42 -10.14
C MET A 285 -3.59 29.21 -11.07
N GLY A 286 -3.75 29.47 -12.37
CA GLY A 286 -2.71 29.25 -13.39
C GLY A 286 -2.63 27.81 -13.88
N VAL A 287 -3.70 27.02 -13.69
CA VAL A 287 -3.77 25.63 -14.16
C VAL A 287 -3.72 25.59 -15.69
N ASP A 288 -2.80 24.80 -16.24
CA ASP A 288 -2.65 24.55 -17.67
C ASP A 288 -3.53 23.36 -18.08
N ILE A 289 -4.75 23.67 -18.52
CA ILE A 289 -5.73 22.63 -18.89
C ILE A 289 -5.37 22.04 -20.25
N LEU A 290 -4.84 20.81 -20.24
CA LEU A 290 -4.52 20.04 -21.45
C LEU A 290 -5.77 19.59 -22.19
N ALA A 291 -6.80 19.20 -21.45
CA ALA A 291 -8.07 18.76 -22.00
C ALA A 291 -9.20 19.00 -21.00
N MET A 292 -10.32 19.54 -21.49
CA MET A 292 -11.60 19.52 -20.79
C MET A 292 -12.62 18.70 -21.58
N TYR A 293 -13.21 17.70 -20.95
CA TYR A 293 -14.32 16.92 -21.52
C TYR A 293 -15.58 17.15 -20.71
N ASN A 294 -16.63 17.66 -21.36
CA ASN A 294 -17.95 17.81 -20.79
C ASN A 294 -18.87 16.68 -21.25
N PHE A 295 -19.58 16.06 -20.34
CA PHE A 295 -20.57 15.02 -20.62
C PHE A 295 -21.96 15.54 -20.26
N ASP A 296 -22.83 15.67 -21.25
CA ASP A 296 -24.17 16.22 -21.08
C ASP A 296 -25.18 15.47 -21.97
N GLU A 297 -26.23 14.90 -21.38
CA GLU A 297 -27.26 14.12 -22.11
C GLU A 297 -26.65 12.95 -22.90
N VAL A 298 -25.92 12.07 -22.21
CA VAL A 298 -25.15 10.98 -22.81
C VAL A 298 -25.88 9.64 -22.83
N LEU A 299 -27.18 9.54 -22.55
CA LEU A 299 -27.90 8.26 -22.44
C LEU A 299 -28.92 8.01 -23.55
N TYR A 300 -29.50 9.05 -24.15
CA TYR A 300 -30.53 8.85 -25.17
C TYR A 300 -30.01 8.13 -26.42
N HIS A 301 -30.80 7.18 -26.93
CA HIS A 301 -30.57 6.47 -28.20
C HIS A 301 -31.89 5.98 -28.82
N ILE A 302 -31.83 5.55 -30.09
CA ILE A 302 -32.97 4.91 -30.77
C ILE A 302 -32.89 3.38 -30.59
N PRO A 303 -33.89 2.73 -29.95
CA PRO A 303 -33.92 1.29 -29.77
C PRO A 303 -33.86 0.53 -31.10
N GLY A 304 -32.93 -0.44 -31.19
CA GLY A 304 -32.76 -1.29 -32.37
C GLY A 304 -31.79 -0.76 -33.41
N GLN A 305 -31.19 0.41 -33.22
CA GLN A 305 -29.97 0.78 -33.94
C GLN A 305 -28.76 0.01 -33.39
N VAL A 306 -27.76 -0.21 -34.24
CA VAL A 306 -26.54 -0.93 -33.89
C VAL A 306 -25.46 0.09 -33.56
N GLY A 307 -25.19 0.28 -32.26
CA GLY A 307 -24.08 1.09 -31.76
C GLY A 307 -24.48 2.36 -30.99
N PRO A 308 -23.56 2.94 -30.20
CA PRO A 308 -23.73 4.27 -29.62
C PRO A 308 -23.83 5.35 -30.69
N GLU A 309 -24.58 6.39 -30.38
CA GLU A 309 -24.87 7.53 -31.25
C GLU A 309 -24.54 8.80 -30.45
N LEU A 310 -23.25 9.19 -30.49
CA LEU A 310 -22.69 10.28 -29.69
C LEU A 310 -22.11 11.37 -30.59
N ASP A 311 -22.43 12.62 -30.26
CA ASP A 311 -21.89 13.81 -30.90
C ASP A 311 -20.74 14.37 -30.05
N PHE A 312 -19.61 14.63 -30.72
CA PHE A 312 -18.42 15.24 -30.11
C PHE A 312 -18.31 16.67 -30.64
N GLU A 313 -18.72 17.64 -29.82
CA GLU A 313 -18.73 19.06 -30.20
C GLU A 313 -17.40 19.71 -29.80
N TYR A 314 -16.78 20.40 -30.74
CA TYR A 314 -15.50 21.08 -30.55
C TYR A 314 -15.44 22.37 -31.36
N GLU A 315 -14.54 23.28 -30.97
CA GLU A 315 -14.40 24.58 -31.63
C GLU A 315 -13.79 24.46 -33.06
N TYR A 316 -14.50 24.96 -34.09
CA TYR A 316 -14.08 24.83 -35.50
C TYR A 316 -12.81 25.67 -35.81
N PRO A 317 -11.86 25.14 -36.62
CA PRO A 317 -10.52 25.72 -36.86
C PRO A 317 -10.51 26.92 -37.82
N GLY A 318 -11.41 27.90 -37.65
CA GLY A 318 -11.40 29.12 -38.46
C GLY A 318 -10.06 29.85 -38.44
N ASP A 319 -9.33 29.76 -37.31
CA ASP A 319 -8.02 30.40 -37.07
C ASP A 319 -7.05 29.53 -36.22
N LYS A 320 -7.34 28.24 -36.01
CA LYS A 320 -6.68 27.34 -35.02
C LYS A 320 -6.14 26.03 -35.68
N ASN A 321 -5.04 25.46 -35.17
CA ASN A 321 -4.45 24.19 -35.67
C ASN A 321 -5.26 22.95 -35.23
N TYR A 322 -4.93 21.76 -35.75
CA TYR A 322 -5.66 20.51 -35.44
C TYR A 322 -5.68 20.18 -33.93
N GLN A 323 -4.62 20.60 -33.24
CA GLN A 323 -4.33 20.33 -31.84
C GLN A 323 -5.22 21.12 -30.86
N THR A 324 -5.92 22.18 -31.31
CA THR A 324 -6.64 23.03 -30.36
C THR A 324 -7.81 22.38 -29.64
N THR A 325 -8.57 21.50 -30.30
CA THR A 325 -9.69 20.75 -29.69
C THR A 325 -10.13 19.56 -30.55
N LYS A 326 -9.95 19.64 -31.87
CA LYS A 326 -10.30 18.54 -32.77
C LYS A 326 -9.52 17.27 -32.44
N TYR A 327 -8.23 17.40 -32.16
CA TYR A 327 -7.39 16.30 -31.69
C TYR A 327 -8.00 15.60 -30.47
N LEU A 328 -8.42 16.36 -29.44
CA LEU A 328 -9.04 15.83 -28.23
C LEU A 328 -10.34 15.05 -28.51
N ALA A 329 -11.16 15.52 -29.45
CA ALA A 329 -12.35 14.81 -29.88
C ALA A 329 -12.01 13.49 -30.60
N ASP A 330 -11.04 13.51 -31.52
CA ASP A 330 -10.56 12.31 -32.20
C ASP A 330 -9.89 11.33 -31.22
N LEU A 331 -9.22 11.83 -30.17
CA LEU A 331 -8.55 11.04 -29.15
C LEU A 331 -9.55 10.27 -28.28
N LEU A 332 -10.55 10.96 -27.72
CA LEU A 332 -11.60 10.29 -26.96
C LEU A 332 -12.35 9.26 -27.82
N TYR A 333 -12.60 9.59 -29.10
CA TYR A 333 -13.17 8.63 -30.04
C TYR A 333 -12.29 7.39 -30.24
N SER A 334 -10.97 7.56 -30.37
CA SER A 334 -10.07 6.44 -30.59
C SER A 334 -10.17 5.39 -29.49
N PHE A 335 -10.30 5.82 -28.23
CA PHE A 335 -10.51 4.96 -27.06
C PHE A 335 -11.92 4.35 -26.98
N MET A 336 -12.93 5.04 -27.51
CA MET A 336 -14.28 4.48 -27.66
C MET A 336 -14.37 3.37 -28.71
N SER A 337 -13.50 3.38 -29.73
CA SER A 337 -13.57 2.47 -30.89
C SER A 337 -13.21 1.00 -30.61
N GLY A 338 -12.67 0.70 -29.42
CA GLY A 338 -12.33 -0.66 -28.97
C GLY A 338 -13.40 -1.37 -28.14
N TYR A 339 -14.47 -0.65 -27.74
CA TYR A 339 -15.54 -1.19 -26.90
C TYR A 339 -16.85 -1.25 -27.69
N GLU A 340 -17.26 -2.49 -28.02
CA GLU A 340 -18.43 -2.93 -28.78
C GLU A 340 -19.23 -1.86 -29.58
N HIS A 341 -19.15 -1.99 -30.92
CA HIS A 341 -20.09 -1.42 -31.90
C HIS A 341 -20.20 0.11 -32.01
N SER A 342 -19.18 0.90 -31.70
CA SER A 342 -19.24 2.37 -31.83
C SER A 342 -18.98 2.93 -33.23
N THR A 343 -20.00 3.57 -33.81
CA THR A 343 -19.90 4.50 -34.95
C THR A 343 -19.81 5.93 -34.42
N VAL A 344 -18.76 6.68 -34.76
CA VAL A 344 -18.73 8.14 -34.54
C VAL A 344 -19.14 8.87 -35.80
N ILE A 345 -20.16 9.71 -35.66
CA ILE A 345 -20.69 10.57 -36.71
C ILE A 345 -20.68 12.03 -36.22
N ASP A 346 -19.94 12.83 -36.99
CA ASP A 346 -19.92 14.29 -37.24
C ASP A 346 -20.40 15.36 -36.23
N ARG A 347 -19.43 16.21 -35.86
CA ARG A 347 -19.38 17.70 -35.75
C ARG A 347 -20.69 18.52 -35.74
N VAL A 348 -20.85 19.33 -34.68
CA VAL A 348 -21.78 20.48 -34.66
C VAL A 348 -21.02 21.82 -34.70
N GLN A 349 -21.48 22.74 -35.56
CA GLN A 349 -20.99 24.13 -35.64
C GLN A 349 -21.56 24.97 -34.49
N ARG A 350 -20.71 25.88 -33.95
CA ARG A 350 -20.86 26.90 -32.88
C ARG A 350 -22.24 27.51 -32.51
N GLU A 351 -23.32 27.30 -33.25
CA GLU A 351 -24.51 28.14 -33.18
C GLU A 351 -25.69 27.57 -32.36
N THR A 352 -25.65 26.32 -31.87
CA THR A 352 -26.86 25.65 -31.34
C THR A 352 -26.79 25.00 -29.94
N THR A 353 -25.61 24.78 -29.33
CA THR A 353 -25.50 24.08 -28.03
C THR A 353 -24.59 24.82 -27.05
N GLN A 354 -25.17 25.37 -25.98
CA GLN A 354 -24.42 26.04 -24.91
C GLN A 354 -24.61 25.24 -23.62
N THR A 355 -23.61 24.44 -23.28
CA THR A 355 -23.46 23.77 -21.97
C THR A 355 -22.03 24.04 -21.47
N ASP A 356 -21.64 23.48 -20.34
CA ASP A 356 -20.49 23.93 -19.52
C ASP A 356 -19.15 24.04 -20.26
N HIS A 357 -18.91 23.24 -21.31
CA HIS A 357 -17.71 23.36 -22.17
C HIS A 357 -17.53 24.77 -22.75
N TRP A 358 -18.61 25.52 -22.95
CA TRP A 358 -18.56 26.88 -23.50
C TRP A 358 -17.81 27.85 -22.56
N ALA A 359 -17.96 27.69 -21.23
CA ALA A 359 -17.26 28.52 -20.25
C ALA A 359 -15.74 28.37 -20.32
N PHE A 360 -15.26 27.20 -20.77
CA PHE A 360 -13.86 26.91 -21.02
C PHE A 360 -13.39 27.49 -22.35
N TRP A 361 -14.17 27.37 -23.43
CA TRP A 361 -13.87 28.02 -24.71
C TRP A 361 -13.78 29.55 -24.60
N ASP A 362 -14.69 30.19 -23.86
CA ASP A 362 -14.67 31.65 -23.64
C ASP A 362 -13.37 32.15 -22.98
N ARG A 363 -12.70 31.27 -22.23
CA ARG A 363 -11.41 31.52 -21.58
C ARG A 363 -10.20 31.02 -22.37
N GLY A 364 -10.43 30.41 -23.53
CA GLY A 364 -9.38 29.90 -24.41
C GLY A 364 -8.87 28.50 -24.07
N PHE A 365 -9.51 27.80 -23.12
CA PHE A 365 -9.14 26.43 -22.78
C PHE A 365 -9.61 25.43 -23.85
N PRO A 366 -8.85 24.35 -24.08
CA PRO A 366 -9.25 23.29 -25.00
C PRO A 366 -10.36 22.44 -24.38
N ALA A 367 -11.55 22.46 -24.96
CA ALA A 367 -12.70 21.72 -24.45
C ALA A 367 -13.48 20.97 -25.55
N VAL A 368 -14.06 19.83 -25.19
CA VAL A 368 -14.93 18.98 -26.01
C VAL A 368 -16.20 18.69 -25.24
N ASN A 369 -17.36 18.88 -25.88
CA ASN A 369 -18.64 18.41 -25.36
C ASN A 369 -18.97 17.04 -25.95
N VAL A 370 -19.54 16.16 -25.15
CA VAL A 370 -20.09 14.89 -25.60
C VAL A 370 -21.54 14.77 -25.16
N LYS A 371 -22.40 14.47 -26.12
CA LYS A 371 -23.84 14.29 -25.92
C LYS A 371 -24.40 13.21 -26.84
N SER A 372 -25.64 12.80 -26.62
CA SER A 372 -26.38 11.96 -27.56
C SER A 372 -26.58 12.69 -28.89
N GLY A 373 -26.27 12.00 -29.99
CA GLY A 373 -26.44 12.49 -31.36
C GLY A 373 -27.87 12.38 -31.90
N VAL A 374 -28.82 11.99 -31.05
CA VAL A 374 -30.24 11.87 -31.39
C VAL A 374 -31.04 12.76 -30.48
N GLU A 375 -32.02 13.45 -31.05
CA GLU A 375 -33.03 14.19 -30.29
C GLU A 375 -34.21 13.29 -29.92
N VAL A 376 -34.82 13.57 -28.76
CA VAL A 376 -36.02 12.85 -28.30
C VAL A 376 -37.18 13.04 -29.29
N ASP A 377 -37.71 11.94 -29.83
CA ASP A 377 -38.96 11.99 -30.61
C ASP A 377 -40.14 12.38 -29.69
N GLU A 378 -40.63 13.61 -29.87
CA GLU A 378 -41.75 14.19 -29.10
C GLU A 378 -43.03 13.32 -29.11
N TYR A 379 -43.18 12.41 -30.07
CA TYR A 379 -44.36 11.56 -30.21
C TYR A 379 -44.28 10.23 -29.45
N LEU A 380 -43.11 9.84 -28.92
CA LEU A 380 -42.89 8.52 -28.31
C LEU A 380 -43.19 8.45 -26.81
N GLY A 381 -43.54 9.57 -26.18
CA GLY A 381 -43.78 9.64 -24.73
C GLY A 381 -42.48 9.51 -23.95
N TYR A 382 -41.97 10.65 -23.47
CA TYR A 382 -40.73 10.70 -22.70
C TYR A 382 -40.90 10.06 -21.32
N SER A 383 -39.95 9.20 -20.93
CA SER A 383 -39.90 8.57 -19.61
C SER A 383 -38.51 8.72 -19.01
N ASP A 384 -38.37 9.65 -18.07
CA ASP A 384 -37.13 9.92 -17.35
C ASP A 384 -36.86 8.86 -16.26
N SER A 385 -36.47 7.66 -16.68
CA SER A 385 -36.28 6.52 -15.78
C SER A 385 -35.09 5.69 -16.21
N VAL A 386 -34.31 5.20 -15.24
CA VAL A 386 -33.18 4.28 -15.48
C VAL A 386 -33.64 3.04 -16.25
N PHE A 387 -34.90 2.63 -16.13
CA PHE A 387 -35.45 1.47 -16.84
C PHE A 387 -35.99 1.75 -18.24
N TRP A 388 -35.88 2.99 -18.74
CA TRP A 388 -36.39 3.31 -20.06
C TRP A 388 -35.53 2.68 -21.16
N ASP A 389 -36.17 1.99 -22.11
CA ASP A 389 -35.49 1.27 -23.19
C ASP A 389 -34.75 2.21 -24.17
N PHE A 390 -35.00 3.52 -24.11
CA PHE A 390 -34.31 4.54 -24.92
C PHE A 390 -33.04 5.08 -24.24
N PHE A 391 -32.70 4.62 -23.03
CA PHE A 391 -31.43 4.96 -22.38
C PHE A 391 -30.40 3.84 -22.56
N TYR A 392 -29.36 4.08 -23.37
CA TYR A 392 -28.28 3.14 -23.64
C TYR A 392 -27.17 3.29 -22.60
N LYS A 393 -27.42 2.76 -21.41
CA LYS A 393 -26.53 2.90 -20.22
C LYS A 393 -25.08 2.48 -20.44
N THR A 394 -24.83 1.54 -21.36
CA THR A 394 -23.48 1.12 -21.73
C THR A 394 -22.66 2.24 -22.35
N GLN A 395 -23.27 3.22 -23.03
CA GLN A 395 -22.50 4.29 -23.68
C GLN A 395 -21.85 5.25 -22.68
N GLY A 396 -22.58 5.68 -21.64
CA GLY A 396 -22.01 6.51 -20.57
C GLY A 396 -20.92 5.78 -19.79
N PHE A 397 -21.11 4.48 -19.53
CA PHE A 397 -20.07 3.64 -18.94
C PHE A 397 -18.80 3.57 -19.79
N HIS A 398 -18.92 3.30 -21.10
CA HIS A 398 -17.78 3.26 -22.02
C HIS A 398 -17.11 4.63 -22.17
N LEU A 399 -17.87 5.72 -22.14
CA LEU A 399 -17.35 7.08 -22.11
C LEU A 399 -16.46 7.33 -20.89
N GLY A 400 -16.88 6.88 -19.70
CA GLY A 400 -16.08 7.03 -18.48
C GLY A 400 -14.73 6.28 -18.58
N ARG A 401 -14.75 5.09 -19.18
CA ARG A 401 -13.54 4.31 -19.46
C ARG A 401 -12.63 4.97 -20.50
N ALA A 402 -13.21 5.49 -21.58
CA ALA A 402 -12.45 6.21 -22.60
C ALA A 402 -11.85 7.50 -22.03
N ALA A 403 -12.59 8.24 -21.19
CA ALA A 403 -12.13 9.44 -20.49
C ALA A 403 -10.92 9.13 -19.58
N ALA A 404 -11.00 8.07 -18.78
CA ALA A 404 -9.87 7.60 -17.99
C ALA A 404 -8.65 7.26 -18.87
N SER A 405 -8.88 6.63 -20.03
CA SER A 405 -7.81 6.30 -20.98
C SER A 405 -7.13 7.51 -21.58
N VAL A 406 -7.91 8.55 -21.89
CA VAL A 406 -7.36 9.83 -22.32
C VAL A 406 -6.52 10.46 -21.22
N ALA A 407 -6.96 10.42 -19.96
CA ALA A 407 -6.21 11.01 -18.86
C ALA A 407 -4.87 10.33 -18.62
N VAL A 408 -4.81 9.00 -18.66
CA VAL A 408 -3.53 8.28 -18.58
C VAL A 408 -2.66 8.56 -19.81
N TYR A 409 -3.22 8.57 -21.02
CA TYR A 409 -2.47 8.89 -22.23
C TYR A 409 -1.82 10.28 -22.18
N LEU A 410 -2.60 11.31 -21.86
CA LEU A 410 -2.12 12.69 -21.82
C LEU A 410 -1.26 12.98 -20.59
N GLY A 411 -1.55 12.34 -19.45
CA GLY A 411 -0.72 12.43 -18.24
C GLY A 411 0.65 11.79 -18.42
N MET A 412 0.75 10.77 -19.27
CA MET A 412 2.03 10.14 -19.63
C MET A 412 2.74 10.81 -20.83
N LYS A 413 2.23 11.96 -21.32
CA LYS A 413 2.87 12.73 -22.41
C LYS A 413 4.31 13.10 -22.01
N GLY A 414 5.26 12.81 -22.91
CA GLY A 414 6.65 13.23 -22.78
C GLY A 414 7.54 12.29 -21.96
N ASN A 415 7.32 10.98 -22.05
CA ASN A 415 8.17 9.96 -21.45
C ASN A 415 9.56 9.78 -22.14
N GLY A 416 9.95 10.68 -23.04
CA GLY A 416 11.19 10.56 -23.82
C GLY A 416 11.15 9.56 -24.98
N GLU A 417 9.99 8.94 -25.25
CA GLU A 417 9.82 7.90 -26.26
C GLU A 417 8.74 8.27 -27.30
N ASN A 418 8.79 7.62 -28.46
CA ASN A 418 7.72 7.73 -29.44
C ASN A 418 6.42 7.15 -28.88
N THR A 419 5.28 7.62 -29.38
CA THR A 419 4.00 6.98 -29.07
C THR A 419 3.96 5.60 -29.70
N ILE A 420 3.83 4.57 -28.88
CA ILE A 420 3.54 3.19 -29.29
C ILE A 420 2.07 2.94 -28.99
N GLN A 421 1.32 2.18 -29.79
CA GLN A 421 -0.03 1.72 -29.48
C GLN A 421 -0.12 0.21 -29.75
N LYS A 422 -0.75 -0.56 -28.85
CA LYS A 422 -0.89 -2.01 -28.96
C LYS A 422 -2.26 -2.44 -29.44
N LEU A 423 -2.28 -3.37 -30.39
CA LEU A 423 -3.45 -4.16 -30.74
C LEU A 423 -3.20 -5.61 -30.36
N HIS A 424 -3.85 -6.05 -29.28
CA HIS A 424 -3.83 -7.42 -28.79
C HIS A 424 -5.21 -8.05 -28.99
N ALA A 425 -5.30 -9.16 -29.72
CA ALA A 425 -6.57 -9.83 -29.98
C ALA A 425 -6.41 -11.33 -30.19
N GLU A 426 -7.29 -12.12 -29.55
CA GLU A 426 -7.53 -13.51 -29.92
C GLU A 426 -8.46 -13.55 -31.13
N LEU A 427 -7.96 -14.05 -32.27
CA LEU A 427 -8.70 -14.05 -33.53
C LEU A 427 -8.89 -15.45 -34.06
N LYS A 428 -10.16 -15.82 -34.31
CA LYS A 428 -10.50 -17.01 -35.07
C LYS A 428 -10.14 -16.83 -36.54
N THR A 429 -10.06 -17.94 -37.26
CA THR A 429 -9.85 -17.90 -38.71
C THR A 429 -10.84 -16.95 -39.40
N THR A 430 -10.34 -16.05 -40.25
CA THR A 430 -11.03 -14.96 -40.97
C THR A 430 -11.49 -13.77 -40.13
N GLU A 431 -11.37 -13.82 -38.81
CA GLU A 431 -11.72 -12.73 -37.91
C GLU A 431 -10.70 -11.59 -38.01
N SER A 432 -11.16 -10.37 -37.74
CA SER A 432 -10.32 -9.18 -37.77
C SER A 432 -10.52 -8.32 -36.53
N ALA A 433 -9.44 -7.70 -36.07
CA ALA A 433 -9.47 -6.65 -35.06
C ALA A 433 -8.97 -5.34 -35.66
N THR A 434 -9.40 -4.22 -35.07
CA THR A 434 -8.98 -2.89 -35.47
C THR A 434 -8.53 -2.08 -34.28
N LEU A 435 -7.50 -1.27 -34.50
CA LEU A 435 -7.03 -0.23 -33.60
C LEU A 435 -7.12 1.10 -34.34
N THR A 436 -7.78 2.08 -33.74
CA THR A 436 -7.80 3.45 -34.25
C THR A 436 -6.88 4.29 -33.40
N VAL A 437 -6.02 5.08 -34.04
CA VAL A 437 -5.08 5.98 -33.38
C VAL A 437 -5.21 7.39 -33.95
N VAL A 438 -4.70 8.38 -33.24
CA VAL A 438 -4.76 9.78 -33.66
C VAL A 438 -3.39 10.27 -34.06
N ASN A 439 -3.24 10.65 -35.32
CA ASN A 439 -2.00 11.22 -35.84
C ASN A 439 -2.01 12.74 -35.67
N THR A 440 -1.01 13.29 -34.99
CA THR A 440 -0.87 14.74 -34.75
C THR A 440 0.14 15.43 -35.66
N VAL A 441 1.01 14.66 -36.35
CA VAL A 441 2.00 15.21 -37.28
C VAL A 441 2.04 14.45 -38.61
N PRO A 442 2.28 15.10 -39.76
CA PRO A 442 2.43 14.39 -41.02
C PRO A 442 3.65 13.44 -41.04
N GLN A 443 3.41 12.13 -41.04
CA GLN A 443 4.49 11.12 -40.91
C GLN A 443 4.17 9.75 -41.54
N THR A 444 5.17 8.87 -41.57
CA THR A 444 5.00 7.42 -41.80
C THR A 444 4.97 6.68 -40.47
N PHE A 445 4.29 5.54 -40.40
CA PHE A 445 4.22 4.71 -39.20
C PHE A 445 5.15 3.51 -39.28
N SER A 446 5.62 3.06 -38.13
CA SER A 446 6.38 1.82 -37.96
C SER A 446 5.52 0.78 -37.25
N LEU A 447 5.44 -0.41 -37.82
CA LEU A 447 4.71 -1.53 -37.24
C LEU A 447 5.68 -2.63 -36.89
N HIS A 448 5.47 -3.24 -35.74
CA HIS A 448 6.20 -4.42 -35.30
C HIS A 448 5.27 -5.40 -34.60
N GLY A 449 5.59 -6.69 -34.68
CA GLY A 449 4.78 -7.73 -34.07
C GLY A 449 5.34 -9.12 -34.37
N SER A 450 4.66 -10.13 -33.85
CA SER A 450 5.03 -11.54 -34.04
C SER A 450 3.83 -12.35 -34.49
N VAL A 451 4.06 -13.28 -35.42
CA VAL A 451 3.06 -14.24 -35.89
C VAL A 451 3.38 -15.62 -35.29
N PRO A 452 2.45 -16.26 -34.56
CA PRO A 452 2.63 -17.60 -34.00
C PRO A 452 2.95 -18.68 -35.05
N GLU A 453 3.50 -19.81 -34.61
CA GLU A 453 3.80 -20.95 -35.50
C GLU A 453 2.55 -21.42 -36.25
N ASN A 454 2.69 -21.66 -37.55
CA ASN A 454 1.59 -22.06 -38.45
C ASN A 454 0.43 -21.04 -38.60
N ALA A 455 0.56 -19.82 -38.06
CA ALA A 455 -0.41 -18.75 -38.25
C ALA A 455 -0.06 -17.86 -39.47
N THR A 456 -1.02 -17.07 -39.94
CA THR A 456 -0.78 -16.04 -40.95
C THR A 456 -1.65 -14.83 -40.68
N LEU A 457 -1.02 -13.66 -40.59
CA LEU A 457 -1.67 -12.40 -40.25
C LEU A 457 -1.65 -11.46 -41.45
N ALA A 458 -2.81 -10.94 -41.84
CA ALA A 458 -2.91 -9.85 -42.80
C ALA A 458 -3.04 -8.52 -42.07
N VAL A 459 -2.17 -7.56 -42.37
CA VAL A 459 -2.13 -6.24 -41.74
C VAL A 459 -2.41 -5.16 -42.79
N THR A 460 -3.28 -4.21 -42.46
CA THR A 460 -3.60 -3.06 -43.29
C THR A 460 -3.62 -1.80 -42.44
N VAL A 461 -2.99 -0.72 -42.91
CA VAL A 461 -3.06 0.61 -42.26
C VAL A 461 -3.71 1.58 -43.22
N LYS A 462 -4.81 2.21 -42.80
CA LYS A 462 -5.63 3.06 -43.67
C LYS A 462 -6.21 4.25 -42.93
N ARG A 463 -6.61 5.26 -43.69
CA ARG A 463 -7.49 6.33 -43.24
C ARG A 463 -8.63 6.47 -44.23
N GLY A 464 -9.87 6.25 -43.76
CA GLY A 464 -11.02 6.11 -44.63
C GLY A 464 -10.78 5.03 -45.70
N GLY A 465 -10.97 5.38 -46.98
CA GLY A 465 -10.72 4.47 -48.10
C GLY A 465 -9.27 4.38 -48.59
N ASN A 466 -8.35 5.17 -48.05
CA ASN A 466 -6.97 5.24 -48.53
C ASN A 466 -6.04 4.40 -47.64
N ALA A 467 -5.30 3.45 -48.23
CA ALA A 467 -4.33 2.63 -47.52
C ALA A 467 -2.93 3.26 -47.55
N TYR A 468 -2.30 3.43 -46.38
CA TYR A 468 -0.90 3.83 -46.21
C TYR A 468 0.04 2.62 -46.21
N LEU A 469 -0.46 1.51 -45.69
CA LEU A 469 0.09 0.17 -45.88
C LEU A 469 -1.02 -0.68 -46.53
N PRO A 470 -0.86 -1.11 -47.80
CA PRO A 470 -1.80 -2.06 -48.40
C PRO A 470 -1.77 -3.37 -47.62
N THR A 471 -2.83 -4.17 -47.75
CA THR A 471 -2.93 -5.47 -47.08
C THR A 471 -1.69 -6.32 -47.34
N THR A 472 -0.89 -6.48 -46.29
CA THR A 472 0.39 -7.18 -46.32
C THR A 472 0.28 -8.39 -45.41
N GLN A 473 0.69 -9.56 -45.89
CA GLN A 473 0.61 -10.81 -45.13
C GLN A 473 1.96 -11.14 -44.51
N PHE A 474 1.94 -11.52 -43.23
CA PHE A 474 3.07 -12.02 -42.48
C PHE A 474 2.81 -13.46 -42.07
N SER A 475 3.77 -14.33 -42.33
CA SER A 475 3.81 -15.71 -41.84
C SER A 475 4.71 -15.78 -40.60
N GLU A 476 4.62 -16.90 -39.87
CA GLU A 476 5.44 -17.27 -38.70
C GLU A 476 6.73 -16.46 -38.49
N GLY A 477 6.88 -15.91 -37.29
CA GLY A 477 8.03 -15.14 -36.85
C GLY A 477 7.74 -13.65 -36.64
N ASN A 478 8.79 -12.91 -36.32
CA ASN A 478 8.71 -11.47 -36.07
C ASN A 478 8.71 -10.69 -37.38
N PHE A 479 7.92 -9.63 -37.44
CA PHE A 479 7.90 -8.70 -38.56
C PHE A 479 8.10 -7.26 -38.09
N SER A 480 8.69 -6.46 -38.98
CA SER A 480 8.74 -5.01 -38.85
C SER A 480 8.54 -4.38 -40.22
N VAL A 481 7.60 -3.45 -40.35
CA VAL A 481 7.24 -2.82 -41.62
C VAL A 481 6.90 -1.35 -41.40
N ASN A 482 7.31 -0.50 -42.34
CA ASN A 482 6.91 0.91 -42.35
C ASN A 482 5.83 1.16 -43.39
N THR A 483 4.94 2.12 -43.13
CA THR A 483 3.99 2.58 -44.14
C THR A 483 4.72 3.23 -45.32
N THR A 484 4.13 3.14 -46.51
CA THR A 484 4.76 3.61 -47.76
C THR A 484 4.43 5.05 -48.11
N SER A 485 3.45 5.63 -47.41
CA SER A 485 2.90 6.96 -47.67
C SER A 485 2.74 7.71 -46.35
N VAL A 486 2.96 9.03 -46.43
CA VAL A 486 2.79 9.95 -45.30
C VAL A 486 1.31 10.11 -45.01
N ALA A 487 0.89 9.82 -43.78
CA ALA A 487 -0.42 10.17 -43.29
C ALA A 487 -0.40 11.62 -42.80
N GLY A 488 -1.42 12.40 -43.14
CA GLY A 488 -1.65 13.70 -42.52
C GLY A 488 -2.33 13.56 -41.16
N GLU A 489 -2.50 14.67 -40.47
CA GLU A 489 -3.18 14.78 -39.17
C GLU A 489 -4.60 14.19 -39.18
N GLY A 490 -4.97 13.45 -38.15
CA GLY A 490 -6.28 12.81 -38.00
C GLY A 490 -6.22 11.32 -37.68
N LEU A 491 -7.40 10.70 -37.67
CA LEU A 491 -7.58 9.28 -37.37
C LEU A 491 -6.88 8.38 -38.41
N VAL A 492 -6.17 7.38 -37.91
CA VAL A 492 -5.55 6.30 -38.68
C VAL A 492 -6.00 4.97 -38.07
N THR A 493 -6.41 4.03 -38.92
CA THR A 493 -6.88 2.71 -38.50
C THR A 493 -5.89 1.64 -38.93
N LEU A 494 -5.38 0.91 -37.94
CA LEU A 494 -4.73 -0.37 -38.11
C LEU A 494 -5.80 -1.47 -38.10
N GLN A 495 -5.79 -2.33 -39.10
CA GLN A 495 -6.62 -3.53 -39.16
C GLN A 495 -5.74 -4.76 -39.29
N ILE A 496 -5.96 -5.74 -38.42
CA ILE A 496 -5.33 -7.05 -38.51
C ILE A 496 -6.41 -8.10 -38.79
N GLN A 497 -6.08 -9.11 -39.58
CA GLN A 497 -6.98 -10.21 -39.89
C GLN A 497 -6.23 -11.53 -39.85
N ASN A 498 -6.77 -12.51 -39.11
CA ASN A 498 -6.26 -13.86 -39.15
C ASN A 498 -6.67 -14.52 -40.47
N VAL A 499 -5.71 -14.69 -41.39
CA VAL A 499 -5.91 -15.36 -42.68
C VAL A 499 -5.33 -16.78 -42.70
N GLY A 500 -4.83 -17.25 -41.54
CA GLY A 500 -4.34 -18.61 -41.34
C GLY A 500 -5.47 -19.63 -41.15
N SER A 501 -5.10 -20.81 -40.68
CA SER A 501 -6.04 -21.94 -40.44
C SER A 501 -6.24 -22.29 -38.98
N THR A 502 -5.56 -21.59 -38.08
CA THR A 502 -5.58 -21.79 -36.62
C THR A 502 -6.18 -20.57 -35.94
N ASN A 503 -6.74 -20.76 -34.75
CA ASN A 503 -7.13 -19.66 -33.88
C ASN A 503 -5.90 -19.29 -33.06
N ASP A 504 -5.56 -18.02 -33.03
CA ASP A 504 -4.32 -17.56 -32.42
C ASP A 504 -4.52 -16.18 -31.80
N THR A 505 -3.62 -15.86 -30.87
CA THR A 505 -3.51 -14.53 -30.29
C THR A 505 -2.44 -13.74 -31.03
N PHE A 506 -2.80 -12.54 -31.47
CA PHE A 506 -1.90 -11.66 -32.20
C PHE A 506 -1.64 -10.39 -31.41
N GLU A 507 -0.38 -9.97 -31.44
CA GLU A 507 0.05 -8.69 -30.91
C GLU A 507 0.76 -7.90 -32.00
N VAL A 508 0.25 -6.69 -32.27
CA VAL A 508 0.83 -5.76 -33.22
C VAL A 508 0.95 -4.40 -32.56
N LEU A 509 2.15 -3.84 -32.63
CA LEU A 509 2.51 -2.55 -32.08
C LEU A 509 2.67 -1.54 -33.23
N LEU A 510 2.07 -0.37 -33.06
CA LEU A 510 2.12 0.75 -33.98
C LEU A 510 2.87 1.91 -33.31
N GLU A 511 4.04 2.25 -33.83
CA GLU A 511 4.90 3.33 -33.34
C GLU A 511 4.84 4.54 -34.28
N TYR A 512 4.71 5.73 -33.69
CA TYR A 512 4.69 7.03 -34.36
C TYR A 512 5.05 8.19 -33.44
N ALA A 513 5.49 9.30 -34.01
CA ALA A 513 5.75 10.52 -33.27
C ALA A 513 4.46 11.30 -32.98
N SER A 514 4.40 12.04 -31.89
CA SER A 514 3.25 12.90 -31.56
C SER A 514 3.71 14.30 -31.21
N ASP A 515 2.90 15.30 -31.56
CA ASP A 515 2.97 16.72 -31.14
C ASP A 515 1.56 17.10 -30.68
N THR A 516 1.25 16.75 -29.44
CA THR A 516 -0.11 16.73 -28.89
C THR A 516 -0.69 18.13 -28.68
N ASP A 517 0.13 19.11 -28.29
CA ASP A 517 -0.23 20.52 -28.07
C ASP A 517 0.04 21.40 -29.31
N GLY A 518 0.77 20.90 -30.29
CA GLY A 518 0.95 21.56 -31.58
C GLY A 518 1.91 22.73 -31.54
N ASP A 519 2.85 22.71 -30.60
CA ASP A 519 3.85 23.77 -30.42
C ASP A 519 5.06 23.60 -31.40
N GLY A 520 5.12 22.45 -32.08
CA GLY A 520 6.15 22.09 -33.06
C GLY A 520 7.33 21.31 -32.48
N VAL A 521 7.30 20.99 -31.18
CA VAL A 521 8.19 20.05 -30.50
C VAL A 521 7.44 18.72 -30.37
N LEU A 522 8.13 17.61 -30.64
CA LEU A 522 7.51 16.29 -30.49
C LEU A 522 7.46 15.93 -29.01
N ASP A 523 6.39 15.29 -28.57
CA ASP A 523 6.17 14.83 -27.19
C ASP A 523 7.41 14.11 -26.64
N ALA A 524 8.03 13.22 -27.43
CA ALA A 524 9.25 12.48 -27.09
C ALA A 524 10.47 13.38 -26.76
N ALA A 525 10.43 14.66 -27.12
CA ALA A 525 11.49 15.64 -26.92
C ALA A 525 11.13 16.74 -25.91
N GLU A 526 9.92 16.75 -25.36
CA GLU A 526 9.40 17.85 -24.53
C GLU A 526 9.63 17.68 -23.03
N TYR A 527 9.82 16.47 -22.51
CA TYR A 527 9.78 16.28 -21.06
C TYR A 527 10.74 15.21 -20.54
N ASP A 528 11.27 15.47 -19.34
CA ASP A 528 12.12 14.58 -18.54
C ASP A 528 11.32 14.31 -17.27
N TRP A 529 10.88 13.07 -17.08
CA TRP A 529 9.91 12.70 -16.06
C TRP A 529 10.46 12.95 -14.65
N PRO A 530 9.80 13.77 -13.81
CA PRO A 530 10.21 13.90 -12.43
C PRO A 530 10.01 12.56 -11.74
N SER A 531 11.07 12.05 -11.09
CA SER A 531 10.96 10.82 -10.30
C SER A 531 9.97 11.05 -9.14
N PRO A 532 9.00 10.14 -8.92
CA PRO A 532 8.03 10.30 -7.84
C PRO A 532 8.74 10.39 -6.47
N ASP A 533 8.24 11.28 -5.59
CA ASP A 533 8.73 11.44 -4.21
C ASP A 533 7.55 11.28 -3.21
N PRO A 534 7.56 10.27 -2.33
CA PRO A 534 8.56 9.19 -2.25
C PRO A 534 8.54 8.29 -3.50
N PRO A 535 9.63 7.53 -3.75
CA PRO A 535 9.64 6.48 -4.77
C PRO A 535 8.42 5.58 -4.63
N LEU A 536 7.99 4.98 -5.74
CA LEU A 536 6.91 3.99 -5.70
C LEU A 536 7.39 2.79 -4.87
N ASP A 537 6.48 2.32 -4.02
CA ASP A 537 6.61 1.22 -3.06
C ASP A 537 5.19 0.66 -2.93
N TRP A 538 4.94 -0.37 -3.73
CA TRP A 538 3.60 -0.73 -4.15
C TRP A 538 2.86 -1.58 -3.12
N ASP A 539 3.50 -2.62 -2.65
CA ASP A 539 3.00 -3.49 -1.60
C ASP A 539 3.18 -2.89 -0.19
N GLY A 540 3.96 -1.81 -0.08
CA GLY A 540 4.18 -1.05 1.14
C GLY A 540 5.10 -1.75 2.14
N ASP A 541 5.93 -2.69 1.70
CA ASP A 541 6.88 -3.39 2.55
C ASP A 541 8.14 -2.55 2.86
N GLY A 542 8.34 -1.45 2.13
CA GLY A 542 9.47 -0.53 2.28
C GLY A 542 10.62 -0.78 1.31
N LEU A 543 10.50 -1.74 0.38
CA LEU A 543 11.40 -1.96 -0.75
C LEU A 543 10.80 -1.26 -1.99
N PRO A 544 11.44 -0.19 -2.52
CA PRO A 544 10.87 0.51 -3.66
C PRO A 544 10.75 -0.38 -4.91
N ASP A 545 9.71 -0.19 -5.72
CA ASP A 545 9.43 -0.96 -6.95
C ASP A 545 10.65 -1.07 -7.89
N SER A 546 11.49 -0.04 -7.93
CA SER A 546 12.70 -0.04 -8.75
C SER A 546 13.75 -1.04 -8.26
N ASN A 547 13.81 -1.24 -6.95
CA ASN A 547 14.69 -2.23 -6.32
C ASN A 547 14.12 -3.62 -6.50
N GLU A 548 12.82 -3.80 -6.28
CA GLU A 548 12.12 -5.06 -6.50
C GLU A 548 12.28 -5.55 -7.94
N THR A 549 12.06 -4.67 -8.92
CA THR A 549 12.28 -4.96 -10.34
C THR A 549 13.74 -5.36 -10.63
N ALA A 550 14.71 -4.74 -9.94
CA ALA A 550 16.12 -5.06 -10.10
C ALA A 550 16.50 -6.41 -9.46
N LEU A 551 15.82 -6.79 -8.38
CA LEU A 551 15.99 -8.04 -7.65
C LEU A 551 15.20 -9.19 -8.28
N GLY A 552 14.14 -8.88 -9.03
CA GLY A 552 13.23 -9.85 -9.65
C GLY A 552 12.06 -10.26 -8.77
N THR A 553 11.82 -9.54 -7.67
CA THR A 553 10.69 -9.76 -6.75
C THR A 553 9.38 -9.20 -7.30
N ASP A 554 8.26 -9.64 -6.72
CA ASP A 554 6.91 -9.23 -7.12
C ASP A 554 6.48 -7.97 -6.37
N ILE A 555 6.46 -6.83 -7.08
CA ILE A 555 6.05 -5.52 -6.56
C ILE A 555 4.66 -5.49 -5.87
N PHE A 556 3.85 -6.53 -6.00
CA PHE A 556 2.52 -6.59 -5.39
C PHE A 556 2.44 -7.41 -4.12
N VAL A 557 3.53 -8.08 -3.75
CA VAL A 557 3.53 -9.08 -2.70
C VAL A 557 4.70 -8.80 -1.79
N THR A 558 4.39 -8.42 -0.55
CA THR A 558 5.38 -8.14 0.49
C THR A 558 6.37 -9.27 0.74
N ASP A 559 6.05 -10.50 0.33
CA ASP A 559 6.81 -11.73 0.54
C ASP A 559 6.65 -12.58 -0.74
N THR A 560 7.59 -12.43 -1.67
CA THR A 560 7.51 -12.96 -3.03
C THR A 560 7.53 -14.48 -3.07
N ASP A 561 8.29 -15.13 -2.19
CA ASP A 561 8.43 -16.59 -2.15
C ASP A 561 7.52 -17.29 -1.12
N ALA A 562 6.78 -16.50 -0.36
CA ALA A 562 5.78 -16.89 0.62
C ALA A 562 6.35 -17.76 1.75
N ASP A 563 7.55 -17.44 2.25
CA ASP A 563 8.19 -18.14 3.35
C ASP A 563 7.95 -17.51 4.73
N GLY A 564 7.37 -16.31 4.77
CA GLY A 564 7.00 -15.59 5.98
C GLY A 564 7.94 -14.43 6.34
N ILE A 565 9.01 -14.21 5.58
CA ILE A 565 9.88 -13.03 5.69
C ILE A 565 9.56 -12.10 4.49
N SER A 566 9.52 -10.79 4.72
CA SER A 566 9.22 -9.85 3.63
C SER A 566 10.44 -9.60 2.76
N ASP A 567 10.25 -9.30 1.47
CA ASP A 567 11.34 -9.07 0.51
C ASP A 567 12.30 -7.99 1.03
N ARG A 568 11.75 -6.90 1.59
CA ARG A 568 12.53 -5.86 2.25
C ARG A 568 13.43 -6.41 3.36
N VAL A 569 12.89 -7.24 4.24
CA VAL A 569 13.60 -7.76 5.41
C VAL A 569 14.70 -8.72 4.97
N GLU A 570 14.45 -9.57 3.98
CA GLU A 570 15.46 -10.47 3.42
C GLU A 570 16.62 -9.70 2.82
N VAL A 571 16.32 -8.68 2.00
CA VAL A 571 17.35 -7.83 1.38
C VAL A 571 18.19 -7.08 2.44
N GLU A 572 17.57 -6.61 3.52
CA GLU A 572 18.28 -5.95 4.62
C GLU A 572 19.19 -6.92 5.40
N ASN A 573 18.79 -8.18 5.52
CA ASN A 573 19.53 -9.23 6.24
C ASN A 573 20.44 -10.08 5.32
N GLY A 574 20.47 -9.80 4.02
CA GLY A 574 21.33 -10.50 3.06
C GLY A 574 20.85 -11.89 2.64
N LEU A 575 19.55 -12.18 2.84
CA LEU A 575 18.87 -13.37 2.34
C LEU A 575 18.40 -13.17 0.88
N ASP A 576 17.86 -14.22 0.26
CA ASP A 576 17.42 -14.22 -1.14
C ASP A 576 15.88 -14.19 -1.25
N PRO A 577 15.24 -13.04 -1.59
CA PRO A 577 13.79 -12.86 -1.57
C PRO A 577 13.02 -13.64 -2.65
N LEU A 578 13.68 -14.57 -3.33
CA LEU A 578 13.10 -15.44 -4.36
C LEU A 578 13.19 -16.91 -3.97
N LEU A 579 13.69 -17.22 -2.78
CA LEU A 579 13.96 -18.56 -2.33
C LEU A 579 13.47 -18.77 -0.90
N ASN A 580 12.42 -19.57 -0.77
CA ASN A 580 11.87 -19.98 0.52
C ASN A 580 12.93 -20.64 1.42
N ASP A 581 13.55 -19.83 2.28
CA ASP A 581 14.72 -20.16 3.08
C ASP A 581 14.61 -19.70 4.54
N ALA A 582 13.47 -19.14 4.95
CA ALA A 582 13.13 -18.83 6.34
C ALA A 582 13.43 -19.96 7.34
N ALA A 583 13.18 -21.21 6.96
CA ALA A 583 13.44 -22.39 7.79
C ALA A 583 14.84 -23.02 7.58
N ALA A 584 15.68 -22.42 6.74
CA ALA A 584 17.08 -22.79 6.59
C ALA A 584 17.92 -22.19 7.71
N ASP A 585 19.16 -22.66 7.78
CA ASP A 585 20.20 -22.24 8.72
C ASP A 585 21.42 -21.90 7.86
N TYR A 586 21.52 -20.62 7.49
CA TYR A 586 22.43 -20.19 6.42
C TYR A 586 23.89 -20.20 6.87
N ASP A 587 24.16 -19.81 8.12
CA ASP A 587 25.49 -19.74 8.71
C ASP A 587 25.92 -21.00 9.48
N ARG A 588 24.99 -21.92 9.75
CA ARG A 588 25.18 -23.25 10.35
C ARG A 588 25.50 -23.23 11.83
N ASP A 589 24.90 -22.31 12.56
CA ASP A 589 25.03 -22.22 14.00
C ASP A 589 23.96 -23.04 14.76
N GLY A 590 22.93 -23.52 14.05
CA GLY A 590 21.83 -24.32 14.58
C GLY A 590 20.53 -23.56 14.84
N ILE A 591 20.47 -22.26 14.51
CA ILE A 591 19.29 -21.40 14.52
C ILE A 591 18.79 -21.24 13.08
N THR A 592 17.48 -21.05 12.89
CA THR A 592 16.92 -20.81 11.54
C THR A 592 16.84 -19.32 11.24
N ASN A 593 16.94 -18.94 9.96
CA ASN A 593 16.88 -17.56 9.48
C ASN A 593 15.67 -16.79 10.08
N GLU A 594 14.48 -17.42 10.10
CA GLU A 594 13.25 -16.83 10.65
C GLU A 594 13.38 -16.51 12.16
N VAL A 595 14.04 -17.38 12.92
CA VAL A 595 14.21 -17.24 14.37
C VAL A 595 15.22 -16.13 14.64
N GLU A 596 16.32 -16.11 13.88
CA GLU A 596 17.36 -15.09 13.99
C GLU A 596 16.79 -13.69 13.74
N ILE A 597 16.08 -13.50 12.64
CA ILE A 597 15.41 -12.23 12.31
C ILE A 597 14.41 -11.83 13.40
N SER A 598 13.60 -12.78 13.91
CA SER A 598 12.62 -12.51 14.98
C SER A 598 13.27 -12.04 16.29
N MET A 599 14.52 -12.44 16.52
CA MET A 599 15.33 -12.09 17.67
C MET A 599 16.29 -10.92 17.38
N SER A 600 16.30 -10.36 16.17
CA SER A 600 17.25 -9.33 15.71
C SER A 600 18.71 -9.77 15.66
N MET A 601 18.95 -11.08 15.53
CA MET A 601 20.25 -11.69 15.21
C MET A 601 20.49 -11.64 13.70
N ASN A 602 21.71 -11.94 13.26
CA ASN A 602 22.14 -11.84 11.88
C ASN A 602 22.17 -13.23 11.21
N PRO A 603 21.21 -13.56 10.32
CA PRO A 603 21.05 -14.90 9.76
C PRO A 603 22.19 -15.41 8.88
N ILE A 604 23.18 -14.57 8.59
CA ILE A 604 24.35 -14.92 7.79
C ILE A 604 25.65 -14.90 8.60
N SER A 605 25.57 -14.80 9.94
CA SER A 605 26.71 -14.66 10.84
C SER A 605 26.49 -15.43 12.14
N ASN A 606 27.23 -16.52 12.31
CA ASN A 606 27.12 -17.46 13.43
C ASN A 606 27.59 -16.91 14.80
N ASP A 607 27.81 -15.60 14.89
CA ASP A 607 28.32 -14.78 15.99
C ASP A 607 27.89 -13.35 15.68
N SER A 608 26.66 -13.01 16.07
CA SER A 608 25.96 -11.77 15.71
C SER A 608 26.59 -10.53 16.33
N ASP A 609 27.19 -10.65 17.52
CA ASP A 609 27.83 -9.54 18.22
C ASP A 609 29.38 -9.51 18.08
N SER A 610 29.94 -10.53 17.44
CA SER A 610 31.36 -10.69 17.15
C SER A 610 32.25 -10.76 18.39
N ASP A 611 31.79 -11.39 19.47
CA ASP A 611 32.56 -11.56 20.70
C ASP A 611 33.38 -12.85 20.78
N GLY A 612 33.17 -13.76 19.83
CA GLY A 612 33.88 -15.03 19.71
C GLY A 612 33.15 -16.24 20.30
N MET A 613 31.96 -16.04 20.86
CA MET A 613 30.98 -17.09 21.14
C MET A 613 29.97 -17.12 19.99
N GLY A 614 29.35 -18.28 19.73
CA GLY A 614 28.39 -18.40 18.63
C GLY A 614 26.95 -18.36 19.12
N ASP A 615 26.06 -17.74 18.35
CA ASP A 615 24.68 -17.45 18.79
C ASP A 615 23.94 -18.70 19.28
N GLY A 616 24.06 -19.82 18.55
CA GLY A 616 23.49 -21.11 18.96
C GLY A 616 24.00 -21.63 20.32
N TRP A 617 25.27 -21.41 20.66
CA TRP A 617 25.80 -21.77 21.99
C TRP A 617 25.28 -20.81 23.06
N GLU A 618 25.23 -19.52 22.75
CA GLU A 618 24.77 -18.50 23.68
C GLU A 618 23.30 -18.70 24.08
N LEU A 619 22.44 -19.00 23.10
CA LEU A 619 21.05 -19.36 23.36
C LEU A 619 20.92 -20.67 24.16
N GLN A 620 21.84 -21.63 23.97
CA GLN A 620 21.81 -22.88 24.71
C GLN A 620 22.13 -22.67 26.20
N TYR A 621 23.02 -21.72 26.51
CA TYR A 621 23.53 -21.48 27.87
C TYR A 621 23.04 -20.16 28.50
N ASP A 622 21.96 -19.59 27.93
CA ASP A 622 21.29 -18.37 28.41
C ASP A 622 22.22 -17.13 28.50
N THR A 623 23.25 -17.02 27.64
CA THR A 623 24.01 -15.78 27.40
C THR A 623 23.37 -14.95 26.28
N ASN A 624 23.94 -13.80 25.91
CA ASN A 624 23.26 -12.84 25.02
C ASN A 624 23.96 -12.63 23.67
N PRO A 625 23.43 -13.20 22.57
CA PRO A 625 24.05 -13.15 21.24
C PRO A 625 24.06 -11.77 20.55
N LEU A 626 23.51 -10.75 21.21
CA LEU A 626 23.48 -9.38 20.70
C LEU A 626 24.37 -8.42 21.49
N VAL A 627 25.07 -8.89 22.52
CA VAL A 627 25.86 -8.06 23.42
C VAL A 627 27.10 -8.80 23.88
N ASN A 628 28.26 -8.28 23.48
CA ASN A 628 29.55 -8.85 23.88
C ASN A 628 29.64 -9.03 25.40
N ASP A 629 29.45 -10.27 25.83
CA ASP A 629 29.45 -10.72 27.21
C ASP A 629 30.51 -11.81 27.46
N SER A 630 31.35 -12.10 26.45
CA SER A 630 32.54 -12.97 26.49
C SER A 630 33.42 -12.86 27.75
N GLY A 631 33.49 -11.68 28.37
CA GLY A 631 34.28 -11.40 29.57
C GLY A 631 33.51 -11.41 30.90
N GLU A 632 32.21 -11.72 30.88
CA GLU A 632 31.41 -11.95 32.07
C GLU A 632 31.70 -13.34 32.66
N ASP A 633 31.29 -13.54 33.91
CA ASP A 633 31.50 -14.73 34.74
C ASP A 633 30.17 -14.92 35.49
N ALA A 634 29.23 -15.63 34.85
CA ALA A 634 27.82 -15.59 35.24
C ALA A 634 27.54 -16.38 36.54
N ASP A 635 28.29 -17.45 36.81
CA ASP A 635 28.18 -18.24 38.03
C ASP A 635 29.18 -17.84 39.14
N GLY A 636 30.22 -17.07 38.81
CA GLY A 636 31.21 -16.55 39.75
C GLY A 636 32.29 -17.56 40.14
N ASP A 637 32.55 -18.59 39.34
CA ASP A 637 33.57 -19.61 39.60
C ASP A 637 35.00 -19.15 39.26
N GLY A 638 35.11 -18.11 38.41
CA GLY A 638 36.35 -17.48 38.00
C GLY A 638 36.82 -17.78 36.57
N LEU A 639 36.06 -18.53 35.78
CA LEU A 639 36.17 -18.58 34.31
C LEU A 639 35.27 -17.52 33.68
N THR A 640 35.68 -16.97 32.52
CA THR A 640 34.78 -16.10 31.74
C THR A 640 33.92 -16.92 30.78
N ASN A 641 32.77 -16.41 30.35
CA ASN A 641 31.90 -17.06 29.35
C ASN A 641 32.68 -17.60 28.13
N LEU A 642 33.65 -16.82 27.61
CA LEU A 642 34.48 -17.25 26.48
C LEU A 642 35.48 -18.38 26.82
N GLU A 643 36.00 -18.40 28.04
CA GLU A 643 36.86 -19.49 28.52
C GLU A 643 36.02 -20.76 28.63
N GLU A 644 34.81 -20.66 29.18
CA GLU A 644 33.87 -21.77 29.29
C GLU A 644 33.40 -22.29 27.94
N PHE A 645 33.09 -21.41 26.98
CA PHE A 645 32.85 -21.77 25.59
C PHE A 645 34.03 -22.57 24.99
N THR A 646 35.26 -22.17 25.32
CA THR A 646 36.49 -22.83 24.84
C THR A 646 36.69 -24.21 25.49
N TYR A 647 36.34 -24.37 26.77
CA TYR A 647 36.48 -25.63 27.51
C TYR A 647 35.25 -26.55 27.39
N GLY A 648 34.13 -26.03 26.88
CA GLY A 648 32.86 -26.74 26.75
C GLY A 648 32.07 -26.86 28.05
N SER A 649 32.43 -26.11 29.08
CA SER A 649 31.71 -26.04 30.37
C SER A 649 30.48 -25.14 30.29
N ASN A 650 29.69 -25.09 31.36
CA ASN A 650 28.43 -24.36 31.43
C ASN A 650 28.59 -23.05 32.21
N PRO A 651 28.44 -21.87 31.57
CA PRO A 651 28.60 -20.56 32.23
C PRO A 651 27.63 -20.25 33.37
N GLN A 652 26.61 -21.08 33.53
CA GLN A 652 25.64 -20.95 34.61
C GLN A 652 25.89 -21.95 35.75
N SER A 653 26.99 -22.71 35.73
CA SER A 653 27.26 -23.80 36.68
C SER A 653 28.74 -23.94 37.03
N SER A 654 29.10 -23.57 38.26
CA SER A 654 30.48 -23.55 38.76
C SER A 654 31.15 -24.93 38.93
N ASP A 655 30.48 -25.99 38.46
CA ASP A 655 30.79 -27.43 38.56
C ASP A 655 29.85 -28.10 37.55
N SER A 656 30.32 -28.21 36.30
CA SER A 656 29.51 -28.57 35.13
C SER A 656 29.16 -30.05 35.06
N ASP A 657 30.02 -30.93 35.56
CA ASP A 657 29.79 -32.37 35.61
C ASP A 657 29.24 -32.88 36.95
N GLY A 658 29.27 -32.03 37.99
CA GLY A 658 28.68 -32.27 39.29
C GLY A 658 29.44 -33.25 40.17
N ASP A 659 30.74 -33.44 39.94
CA ASP A 659 31.60 -34.32 40.76
C ASP A 659 32.04 -33.67 42.09
N GLY A 660 31.94 -32.35 42.18
CA GLY A 660 32.27 -31.53 43.35
C GLY A 660 33.64 -30.86 43.32
N VAL A 661 34.39 -30.96 42.23
CA VAL A 661 35.46 -30.03 41.82
C VAL A 661 34.83 -28.99 40.89
N GLY A 662 35.19 -27.70 41.03
CA GLY A 662 34.63 -26.66 40.17
C GLY A 662 35.43 -26.47 38.88
N ASP A 663 34.77 -26.03 37.81
CA ASP A 663 35.34 -25.96 36.46
C ASP A 663 36.64 -25.15 36.42
N ALA A 664 36.68 -23.97 37.07
CA ALA A 664 37.90 -23.16 37.19
C ALA A 664 39.05 -23.92 37.87
N GLU A 665 38.76 -24.74 38.89
CA GLU A 665 39.76 -25.56 39.59
C GLU A 665 40.26 -26.70 38.69
N GLU A 666 39.36 -27.37 37.97
CA GLU A 666 39.67 -28.44 37.04
C GLU A 666 40.56 -27.96 35.90
N VAL A 667 40.15 -26.88 35.23
CA VAL A 667 40.92 -26.23 34.15
C VAL A 667 42.31 -25.83 34.65
N SER A 668 42.41 -25.27 35.86
CA SER A 668 43.71 -24.86 36.44
C SER A 668 44.67 -26.04 36.69
N ARG A 669 44.13 -27.24 36.86
CA ARG A 669 44.88 -28.49 37.08
C ARG A 669 45.05 -29.32 35.81
N GLY A 670 44.38 -28.95 34.72
CA GLY A 670 44.41 -29.69 33.46
C GLY A 670 43.44 -30.88 33.40
N MET A 671 42.47 -30.92 34.32
CA MET A 671 41.35 -31.86 34.35
C MET A 671 40.25 -31.40 33.38
N ASN A 672 39.26 -32.24 33.12
CA ASN A 672 38.20 -31.98 32.15
C ASN A 672 36.89 -31.60 32.86
N PRO A 673 36.44 -30.33 32.81
CA PRO A 673 35.27 -29.85 33.55
C PRO A 673 33.92 -30.47 33.12
N MET A 674 33.95 -31.32 32.09
CA MET A 674 32.78 -32.04 31.58
C MET A 674 32.86 -33.55 31.88
N SER A 675 33.79 -33.99 32.71
CA SER A 675 34.06 -35.40 32.98
C SER A 675 34.46 -35.64 34.42
N ASN A 676 33.51 -36.19 35.19
CA ASN A 676 33.66 -36.47 36.61
C ASN A 676 34.74 -37.51 36.99
N ASP A 677 35.49 -38.00 36.01
CA ASP A 677 36.57 -38.99 36.05
C ASP A 677 37.45 -38.65 34.84
N SER A 678 38.44 -37.78 35.06
CA SER A 678 39.25 -37.14 34.01
C SER A 678 40.16 -38.13 33.28
N ASP A 679 40.58 -39.20 33.94
CA ASP A 679 41.51 -40.19 33.38
C ASP A 679 40.87 -41.55 33.07
N GLY A 680 39.62 -41.76 33.50
CA GLY A 680 38.76 -42.89 33.17
C GLY A 680 39.07 -44.16 33.95
N ASP A 681 39.67 -44.05 35.13
CA ASP A 681 40.11 -45.19 35.94
C ASP A 681 39.01 -45.77 36.86
N GLY A 682 37.91 -45.02 37.02
CA GLY A 682 36.74 -45.37 37.81
C GLY A 682 36.63 -44.69 39.18
N LEU A 683 37.58 -43.84 39.57
CA LEU A 683 37.43 -42.86 40.65
C LEU A 683 37.00 -41.51 40.09
N SER A 684 36.35 -40.68 40.93
CA SER A 684 36.05 -39.31 40.52
C SER A 684 37.19 -38.37 40.90
N ASP A 685 37.34 -37.27 40.17
CA ASP A 685 38.42 -36.31 40.38
C ASP A 685 38.42 -35.81 41.83
N LEU A 686 37.24 -35.50 42.38
CA LEU A 686 37.12 -35.12 43.79
C LEU A 686 37.65 -36.20 44.75
N LEU A 687 37.34 -37.47 44.50
CA LEU A 687 37.72 -38.57 45.38
C LEU A 687 39.23 -38.79 45.36
N GLU A 688 39.83 -38.73 44.18
CA GLU A 688 41.28 -38.83 44.01
C GLU A 688 42.01 -37.69 44.71
N LEU A 689 41.52 -36.46 44.59
CA LEU A 689 42.07 -35.31 45.30
C LEU A 689 41.97 -35.45 46.84
N LEU A 690 40.88 -36.04 47.35
CA LEU A 690 40.70 -36.30 48.78
C LEU A 690 41.62 -37.40 49.31
N GLU A 691 41.88 -38.42 48.50
CA GLU A 691 42.79 -39.54 48.85
C GLU A 691 44.27 -39.21 48.56
N GLY A 692 44.54 -38.11 47.83
CA GLY A 692 45.90 -37.65 47.49
C GLY A 692 46.51 -38.37 46.28
N LEU A 693 45.66 -38.93 45.41
CA LEU A 693 45.98 -39.49 44.11
C LEU A 693 46.09 -38.37 43.05
N ASP A 694 46.38 -38.72 41.80
CA ASP A 694 46.54 -37.78 40.69
C ASP A 694 45.43 -38.04 39.64
N PRO A 695 44.40 -37.18 39.53
CA PRO A 695 43.23 -37.41 38.66
C PRO A 695 43.50 -37.44 37.15
N LEU A 696 44.77 -37.29 36.76
CA LEU A 696 45.23 -37.39 35.38
C LEU A 696 46.05 -38.67 35.14
N GLN A 697 46.15 -39.53 36.13
CA GLN A 697 46.99 -40.72 36.15
C GLN A 697 46.21 -41.95 36.67
N PRO A 698 45.80 -42.86 35.76
CA PRO A 698 44.97 -44.02 36.11
C PRO A 698 45.61 -45.09 37.02
N ASP A 699 46.90 -44.95 37.36
CA ASP A 699 47.69 -45.90 38.17
C ASP A 699 48.79 -45.07 38.84
N TYR A 700 48.56 -44.68 40.10
CA TYR A 700 49.39 -43.73 40.84
C TYR A 700 50.70 -44.35 41.34
N ASP A 701 50.68 -45.60 41.81
CA ASP A 701 51.85 -46.25 42.40
C ASP A 701 52.67 -47.14 41.44
N HIS A 702 52.19 -47.27 40.20
CA HIS A 702 52.79 -47.93 39.05
C HIS A 702 52.97 -49.43 39.28
N ASP A 703 51.99 -50.06 39.91
CA ASP A 703 51.98 -51.50 40.18
C ASP A 703 51.09 -52.32 39.21
N LEU A 704 50.52 -51.63 38.20
CA LEU A 704 49.73 -52.14 37.06
C LEU A 704 48.25 -52.41 37.36
N ASP A 705 47.78 -52.12 38.56
CA ASP A 705 46.35 -52.05 38.89
C ASP A 705 45.91 -50.57 38.86
N SER A 706 44.73 -50.26 38.31
CA SER A 706 44.23 -48.88 38.29
C SER A 706 43.76 -48.46 39.68
N ASP A 707 43.85 -47.19 40.04
CA ASP A 707 43.57 -46.75 41.41
C ASP A 707 42.14 -47.07 41.83
N GLY A 708 41.16 -46.93 40.92
CA GLY A 708 39.77 -47.32 41.15
C GLY A 708 39.53 -48.80 41.42
N ASN A 709 40.46 -49.68 41.02
CA ASN A 709 40.39 -51.12 41.23
C ASN A 709 41.43 -51.65 42.23
N ASP A 710 42.39 -50.82 42.65
CA ASP A 710 43.45 -51.20 43.57
C ASP A 710 42.97 -51.09 45.03
N PRO A 711 43.03 -52.17 45.83
CA PRO A 711 42.81 -52.10 47.27
C PRO A 711 43.78 -51.18 48.05
N ASN A 712 44.91 -50.78 47.45
CA ASN A 712 45.95 -49.97 48.08
C ASN A 712 46.73 -49.09 47.08
N PRO A 713 46.08 -48.07 46.46
CA PRO A 713 46.57 -47.29 45.31
C PRO A 713 47.78 -46.38 45.59
N VAL A 714 48.28 -46.37 46.84
CA VAL A 714 49.41 -45.52 47.26
C VAL A 714 50.66 -46.32 47.60
N ILE A 715 50.63 -47.65 47.50
CA ILE A 715 51.74 -48.51 47.90
C ILE A 715 51.96 -49.62 46.90
N ASN A 716 52.98 -49.44 46.07
CA ASN A 716 53.35 -50.40 45.05
C ASN A 716 53.53 -51.82 45.65
N THR A 717 52.55 -52.68 45.39
CA THR A 717 52.43 -53.98 46.03
C THR A 717 53.55 -54.91 45.57
N TRP A 718 54.02 -54.77 44.33
CA TRP A 718 55.15 -55.52 43.79
C TRP A 718 56.46 -55.22 44.52
N ILE A 719 56.70 -53.97 44.92
CA ILE A 719 57.89 -53.62 45.71
C ILE A 719 57.82 -54.28 47.09
N ILE A 720 56.66 -54.28 47.76
CA ILE A 720 56.49 -54.94 49.06
C ILE A 720 56.69 -56.45 48.95
N ILE A 721 56.05 -57.10 47.98
CA ILE A 721 56.23 -58.54 47.73
C ILE A 721 57.71 -58.83 47.45
N GLY A 722 58.37 -57.99 46.64
CA GLY A 722 59.80 -58.06 46.38
C GLY A 722 60.63 -58.01 47.67
N LEU A 723 60.39 -57.04 48.55
CA LEU A 723 61.11 -56.91 49.82
C LEU A 723 60.84 -58.09 50.77
N LEU A 724 59.58 -58.53 50.91
CA LEU A 724 59.21 -59.64 51.80
C LEU A 724 59.73 -60.99 51.32
N THR A 725 59.95 -61.19 50.03
CA THR A 725 60.47 -62.44 49.47
C THR A 725 62.00 -62.43 49.33
N LEU A 726 62.60 -61.34 48.83
CA LEU A 726 64.04 -61.25 48.65
C LEU A 726 64.79 -61.11 49.97
N ILE A 727 64.31 -60.31 50.93
CA ILE A 727 65.08 -60.07 52.17
C ILE A 727 65.31 -61.36 52.96
N PRO A 728 64.31 -62.24 53.19
CA PRO A 728 64.53 -63.52 53.85
C PRO A 728 65.43 -64.46 53.05
N VAL A 729 65.34 -64.45 51.71
CA VAL A 729 66.20 -65.26 50.84
C VAL A 729 67.64 -64.77 50.89
N ILE A 730 67.88 -63.46 50.89
CA ILE A 730 69.22 -62.86 51.03
C ILE A 730 69.80 -63.16 52.41
N ILE A 731 69.03 -62.96 53.49
CA ILE A 731 69.45 -63.24 54.86
C ILE A 731 69.71 -64.74 55.04
N GLY A 732 68.80 -65.60 54.58
CA GLY A 732 68.93 -67.05 54.62
C GLY A 732 70.15 -67.55 53.82
N SER A 733 70.38 -67.00 52.63
CA SER A 733 71.54 -67.32 51.80
C SER A 733 72.85 -66.85 52.43
N ALA A 734 72.87 -65.68 53.08
CA ALA A 734 74.02 -65.18 53.84
C ALA A 734 74.34 -66.07 55.06
N ILE A 735 73.32 -66.53 55.79
CA ILE A 735 73.46 -67.48 56.90
C ILE A 735 73.96 -68.84 56.41
N LEU A 736 73.41 -69.36 55.30
CA LEU A 736 73.84 -70.63 54.70
C LEU A 736 75.29 -70.55 54.21
N ARG A 737 75.68 -69.45 53.54
CA ARG A 737 77.07 -69.19 53.12
C ARG A 737 78.03 -69.13 54.31
N ARG A 738 77.61 -68.57 55.45
CA ARG A 738 78.38 -68.57 56.72
C ARG A 738 78.49 -69.94 57.40
N ARG A 739 77.68 -70.93 57.03
CA ARG A 739 77.79 -72.32 57.52
C ARG A 739 78.57 -73.23 56.56
N ILE A 740 78.69 -72.85 55.29
CA ILE A 740 79.48 -73.57 54.27
C ILE A 740 80.96 -73.14 54.29
N LEU A 741 81.24 -71.89 54.64
CA LEU A 741 82.58 -71.37 55.00
C LEU A 741 82.89 -71.66 56.47
#